data_AF-A0A3A0G987-F1
#
_entry.id   AF-A0A3A0G987-F1
#
_cell.length_a   1.000
_cell.length_b   1.000
_cell.length_c   1.000
_cell.angle_alpha   90.00
_cell.angle_beta   90.00
_cell.angle_gamma   90.00
#
_symmetry.space_group_name_H-M   'P 1'
#
loop_
_entity.id
_entity.type
_entity.pdbx_description
1 polymer ?
#
loop_
_entity_poly.entity_id
_entity_poly.type
_entity_poly.pdbx_seq_one_letter_code
_entity_poly.pdbx_strand_id
1 'polypeptide(L)'
;MPRWRRLPAGAAALWLGLAAAPAAAQPTALPESYARVATWPAAPQPRPLGELTAPEGIDVDGDGMVYVADSAEGVVHVLMSTGQGVRRIGAPGREAGQLDAPSDVEVDGGRVFVADAGNRRLQVFDAAGGRFLAEWRLGYRPVGIAAGGGRVYVSDAAAPRVTVYDTAGVALAVWGQGEGVDAVLPFVAPRGMAVDDEGDVFVADPGRADGPLLEVSAEGALKRTLAAVAGGLRNRPLDVAVAGTTPFTISFEEIVTYRSFFLTVSPVRFDGLNGGRGIAVGPGDGLVATVQDSWAIASQVVHYADRSAGRATATWGDLPAAVGTLPGPRRVAATADGGAYLADAWPRVQRWGPGGVPLRQVRADGAVDVARGPGDGVYVVAGDGVTARGADGAVRWSWSGNRSGTWLTAAASDGAVLTVADVGRGRLLRFDPGGTAPGGQRGPAVDVPLAGLIVDVAASGAQVLVADRGVQALRVLDASTGAETARWAFPGRVVRVAAGAATGGWFVLTADGWVRKYDAGGGLRAAWDAAPDGTPVDLDVNPAGGVLVVDGRGGRVLVYAPVGGGSADVPPVGNRCDVVPAKTAAPARVRAGDAVTVTLAVDGDCPSEPVDLDVVLVIDQSGSMAGPKIAAARGAAASFTAELDFRRVQAGVVLFASSADVAQTLTGDAGAVIRAAAAAQARGGTNIADGLRAARGELASGRARPGAQKAIVLMTDGLPEDADGARREAATARQAGIALFAIGLGGDVDGGLLTELAGAADRYFEAPTEVELARVYARIARRLVTGTLLRSIEVVDVLPANMVLEPGSAAPPAAWDAAARTLRWTLADVPPAGFRLTYRVRPAQAGVWPTNVRAAGDYLDGVGQAGKAVFPVPRVEVVGNRALYLPILFQRRCPALKSDVVLVIDTSSSMDGATGAGGDTKLDAARRAARAFVGFLGLPADRAAVVAFNDGAALVQGLTGDRGAVERALDALPRASGTRIDLGLEKAFEELSGPRRNGANLPIVVLLTDGRPSGGSEAAALAAAAALRSRGVAIFGIGLGADADGGLLVEIAGSAARYSYAPDGAALQAIYQTIAWSLPCGDG
;
A
#
# COMPACT_ATOMS: atom_id res chain seq x y z
N MET A 1 -84.72 -25.53 -24.46
CA MET A 1 -84.55 -24.32 -23.63
C MET A 1 -83.40 -24.56 -22.68
N PRO A 2 -82.55 -23.58 -22.36
CA PRO A 2 -82.02 -22.48 -23.18
C PRO A 2 -80.44 -22.48 -23.10
N ARG A 3 -79.57 -21.79 -23.86
CA ARG A 3 -79.66 -20.76 -24.91
C ARG A 3 -78.21 -20.29 -25.26
N TRP A 4 -77.91 -20.13 -26.56
CA TRP A 4 -76.98 -19.17 -27.23
C TRP A 4 -75.46 -19.16 -26.85
N ARG A 5 -74.47 -18.91 -27.73
CA ARG A 5 -74.41 -18.02 -28.91
C ARG A 5 -73.16 -18.32 -29.77
N ARG A 6 -73.26 -18.05 -31.08
CA ARG A 6 -72.18 -18.06 -32.09
C ARG A 6 -71.28 -16.79 -31.99
N LEU A 7 -69.96 -16.98 -32.21
CA LEU A 7 -68.93 -16.21 -32.98
C LEU A 7 -68.89 -14.65 -32.94
N PRO A 8 -67.73 -13.95 -33.06
CA PRO A 8 -66.82 -14.12 -34.21
C PRO A 8 -65.31 -13.90 -34.03
N ALA A 9 -64.64 -14.17 -35.16
CA ALA A 9 -63.26 -13.97 -35.57
C ALA A 9 -62.54 -12.68 -35.13
N GLY A 10 -61.21 -12.80 -35.02
CA GLY A 10 -60.30 -11.69 -35.27
C GLY A 10 -59.12 -11.61 -34.31
N ALA A 11 -58.02 -12.31 -34.62
CA ALA A 11 -56.65 -11.79 -34.51
C ALA A 11 -55.68 -12.91 -34.88
N ALA A 12 -55.05 -12.79 -36.04
CA ALA A 12 -53.89 -13.55 -36.41
C ALA A 12 -52.75 -13.23 -35.43
N ALA A 13 -52.44 -14.15 -34.52
CA ALA A 13 -51.16 -14.14 -33.82
C ALA A 13 -50.14 -14.84 -34.74
N LEU A 14 -49.33 -14.02 -35.42
CA LEU A 14 -48.04 -14.45 -35.94
C LEU A 14 -47.24 -15.03 -34.77
N TRP A 15 -47.19 -16.36 -34.68
CA TRP A 15 -46.14 -17.05 -33.94
C TRP A 15 -44.84 -16.89 -34.75
N LEU A 16 -44.16 -15.76 -34.57
CA LEU A 16 -42.72 -15.70 -34.78
C LEU A 16 -42.10 -16.53 -33.64
N GLY A 17 -41.93 -17.82 -33.90
CA GLY A 17 -41.06 -18.65 -33.11
C GLY A 17 -39.68 -18.02 -33.11
N LEU A 18 -39.28 -17.40 -32.00
CA LEU A 18 -37.88 -17.26 -31.65
C LEU A 18 -37.36 -18.69 -31.48
N ALA A 19 -36.87 -19.26 -32.59
CA ALA A 19 -35.87 -20.31 -32.49
C ALA A 19 -34.71 -19.69 -31.70
N ALA A 20 -34.56 -20.09 -30.43
CA ALA A 20 -33.32 -19.89 -29.73
C ALA A 20 -32.23 -20.44 -30.65
N ALA A 21 -31.32 -19.57 -31.09
CA ALA A 21 -30.15 -20.01 -31.82
C ALA A 21 -29.49 -21.13 -31.00
N PRO A 22 -29.18 -22.29 -31.59
CA PRO A 22 -28.49 -23.34 -30.86
C PRO A 22 -27.20 -22.72 -30.31
N ALA A 23 -26.96 -22.88 -29.00
CA ALA A 23 -25.71 -22.47 -28.39
C ALA A 23 -24.59 -23.14 -29.19
N ALA A 24 -23.86 -22.35 -29.99
CA ALA A 24 -22.76 -22.84 -30.77
C ALA A 24 -21.77 -23.50 -29.80
N ALA A 25 -21.43 -24.77 -30.03
CA ALA A 25 -20.40 -25.45 -29.26
C ALA A 25 -19.14 -24.58 -29.28
N GLN A 26 -18.61 -24.25 -28.10
CA GLN A 26 -17.39 -23.45 -28.03
C GLN A 26 -16.27 -24.18 -28.79
N PRO A 27 -15.47 -23.46 -29.59
CA PRO A 27 -14.35 -24.06 -30.29
C PRO A 27 -13.35 -24.61 -29.27
N THR A 28 -12.82 -25.80 -29.51
CA THR A 28 -11.81 -26.45 -28.64
C THR A 28 -10.42 -25.84 -28.78
N ALA A 29 -10.21 -24.98 -29.79
CA ALA A 29 -8.99 -24.20 -29.99
C ALA A 29 -9.31 -22.93 -30.79
N LEU A 30 -8.56 -21.86 -30.52
CA LEU A 30 -8.71 -20.56 -31.20
C LEU A 30 -7.61 -20.36 -32.24
N PRO A 31 -7.86 -19.61 -33.34
CA PRO A 31 -6.93 -19.50 -34.47
C PRO A 31 -5.64 -18.73 -34.17
N GLU A 32 -5.61 -17.92 -33.10
CA GLU A 32 -4.49 -17.06 -32.74
C GLU A 32 -4.10 -17.27 -31.27
N SER A 33 -2.84 -16.98 -30.94
CA SER A 33 -2.27 -17.12 -29.59
C SER A 33 -1.34 -15.96 -29.24
N TYR A 34 -1.20 -15.70 -27.93
CA TYR A 34 -0.38 -14.64 -27.37
C TYR A 34 0.48 -15.21 -26.24
N ALA A 35 1.72 -14.75 -26.14
CA ALA A 35 2.63 -15.11 -25.06
C ALA A 35 3.14 -13.87 -24.33
N ARG A 36 3.34 -13.99 -23.02
CA ARG A 36 3.96 -12.92 -22.21
C ARG A 36 5.42 -12.79 -22.59
N VAL A 37 5.84 -11.58 -22.95
CA VAL A 37 7.22 -11.26 -23.39
C VAL A 37 7.96 -10.35 -22.42
N ALA A 38 7.25 -9.58 -21.57
CA ALA A 38 7.89 -8.73 -20.57
C ALA A 38 6.98 -8.40 -19.38
N THR A 39 7.58 -7.83 -18.33
CA THR A 39 6.90 -7.21 -17.18
C THR A 39 7.62 -5.92 -16.81
N TRP A 40 6.89 -4.82 -16.63
CA TRP A 40 7.44 -3.49 -16.32
C TRP A 40 7.01 -3.01 -14.93
N PRO A 41 7.91 -2.44 -14.10
CA PRO A 41 9.37 -2.54 -14.25
C PRO A 41 9.83 -4.00 -14.10
N ALA A 42 10.98 -4.34 -14.69
CA ALA A 42 11.53 -5.70 -14.63
C ALA A 42 11.98 -6.13 -13.20
N ALA A 43 12.10 -5.17 -12.27
CA ALA A 43 12.42 -5.37 -10.86
C ALA A 43 11.62 -4.37 -9.97
N PRO A 44 11.35 -4.68 -8.69
CA PRO A 44 10.70 -3.75 -7.74
C PRO A 44 11.55 -2.49 -7.53
N GLN A 45 10.93 -1.31 -7.44
CA GLN A 45 11.65 -0.04 -7.19
C GLN A 45 11.55 0.41 -5.72
N PRO A 46 12.63 0.96 -5.12
CA PRO A 46 12.61 1.53 -3.77
C PRO A 46 11.87 2.88 -3.70
N ARG A 47 11.43 3.28 -2.49
CA ARG A 47 10.76 4.57 -2.28
C ARG A 47 11.75 5.77 -2.42
N PRO A 48 11.32 6.91 -2.98
CA PRO A 48 12.13 8.13 -3.19
C PRO A 48 12.54 8.88 -1.92
N LEU A 49 13.61 9.69 -2.02
CA LEU A 49 14.05 10.62 -0.97
C LEU A 49 13.13 11.85 -0.90
N GLY A 50 12.73 12.28 0.30
CA GLY A 50 11.84 13.42 0.50
C GLY A 50 10.34 13.10 0.44
N GLU A 51 9.96 11.84 0.23
CA GLU A 51 8.61 11.36 0.53
C GLU A 51 8.50 11.08 2.03
N LEU A 52 7.66 11.84 2.71
CA LEU A 52 7.45 11.71 4.15
C LEU A 52 6.20 10.86 4.38
N THR A 53 6.24 9.97 5.37
CA THR A 53 5.12 9.12 5.78
C THR A 53 4.50 9.60 7.08
N ALA A 54 5.31 9.89 8.10
CA ALA A 54 4.83 10.43 9.39
C ALA A 54 5.89 11.37 10.01
N PRO A 55 6.09 12.57 9.45
CA PRO A 55 7.03 13.55 9.96
C PRO A 55 6.55 14.08 11.32
N GLU A 56 7.38 13.96 12.35
CA GLU A 56 7.10 14.41 13.72
C GLU A 56 7.93 15.67 14.03
N GLY A 57 9.16 15.54 14.52
CA GLY A 57 10.03 16.69 14.79
C GLY A 57 10.87 17.16 13.60
N ILE A 58 11.35 18.39 13.67
CA ILE A 58 12.06 19.09 12.60
C ILE A 58 13.07 20.07 13.16
N ASP A 59 14.21 20.21 12.51
CA ASP A 59 15.19 21.25 12.81
C ASP A 59 15.93 21.75 11.55
N VAL A 60 16.59 22.90 11.63
CA VAL A 60 17.32 23.54 10.52
C VAL A 60 18.73 23.94 10.95
N ASP A 61 19.73 23.52 10.18
CA ASP A 61 21.12 23.91 10.45
C ASP A 61 21.49 25.30 9.91
N GLY A 62 22.67 25.80 10.29
CA GLY A 62 23.19 27.11 9.86
C GLY A 62 23.42 27.27 8.36
N ASP A 63 23.47 26.16 7.60
CA ASP A 63 23.57 26.16 6.14
C ASP A 63 22.17 26.14 5.47
N GLY A 64 21.10 26.06 6.27
CA GLY A 64 19.71 26.03 5.81
C GLY A 64 19.23 24.65 5.36
N MET A 65 19.89 23.57 5.78
CA MET A 65 19.41 22.20 5.55
C MET A 65 18.37 21.84 6.60
N VAL A 66 17.31 21.18 6.16
CA VAL A 66 16.14 20.87 6.98
C VAL A 66 16.14 19.38 7.31
N TYR A 67 16.10 19.05 8.60
CA TYR A 67 16.15 17.69 9.13
C TYR A 67 14.80 17.33 9.68
N VAL A 68 14.21 16.22 9.23
CA VAL A 68 12.82 15.85 9.54
C VAL A 68 12.79 14.43 10.08
N ALA A 69 12.42 14.24 11.35
CA ALA A 69 12.22 12.91 11.92
C ALA A 69 10.93 12.29 11.39
N ASP A 70 11.03 11.21 10.63
CA ASP A 70 9.88 10.47 10.10
C ASP A 70 9.67 9.19 10.89
N SER A 71 8.66 9.22 11.76
CA SER A 71 8.39 8.16 12.73
C SER A 71 7.95 6.85 12.09
N ALA A 72 7.26 6.90 10.95
CA ALA A 72 6.78 5.72 10.25
C ALA A 72 7.88 5.07 9.40
N GLU A 73 8.78 5.86 8.84
CA GLU A 73 9.91 5.34 8.06
C GLU A 73 11.13 4.99 8.92
N GLY A 74 11.19 5.43 10.18
CA GLY A 74 12.32 5.15 11.07
C GLY A 74 13.62 5.79 10.57
N VAL A 75 13.53 7.01 10.03
CA VAL A 75 14.66 7.78 9.49
C VAL A 75 14.49 9.26 9.83
N VAL A 76 15.57 10.02 9.72
CA VAL A 76 15.52 11.48 9.59
C VAL A 76 15.77 11.84 8.12
N HIS A 77 14.85 12.51 7.44
CA HIS A 77 15.08 13.03 6.09
C HIS A 77 15.85 14.34 6.16
N VAL A 78 16.83 14.51 5.27
CA VAL A 78 17.58 15.76 5.12
C VAL A 78 17.20 16.38 3.80
N LEU A 79 16.66 17.59 3.85
CA LEU A 79 16.17 18.34 2.70
C LEU A 79 17.00 19.63 2.55
N MET A 80 17.15 20.11 1.32
CA MET A 80 17.59 21.49 1.09
C MET A 80 16.49 22.48 1.52
N SER A 81 16.83 23.75 1.71
CA SER A 81 15.87 24.85 1.85
C SER A 81 14.91 25.02 0.65
N THR A 82 15.15 24.31 -0.45
CA THR A 82 14.26 24.19 -1.61
C THR A 82 13.24 23.04 -1.51
N GLY A 83 13.35 22.18 -0.49
CA GLY A 83 12.53 20.98 -0.30
C GLY A 83 13.05 19.72 -0.98
N GLN A 84 14.16 19.80 -1.71
CA GLN A 84 14.74 18.65 -2.39
C GLN A 84 15.38 17.69 -1.38
N GLY A 85 14.98 16.41 -1.43
CA GLY A 85 15.58 15.36 -0.61
C GLY A 85 17.05 15.13 -0.97
N VAL A 86 17.92 15.25 0.03
CA VAL A 86 19.38 15.10 -0.11
C VAL A 86 19.81 13.71 0.34
N ARG A 87 19.37 13.31 1.53
CA ARG A 87 19.73 12.02 2.13
C ARG A 87 18.77 11.66 3.28
N ARG A 88 18.93 10.46 3.81
CA ARG A 88 18.33 10.01 5.07
C ARG A 88 19.43 9.75 6.09
N ILE A 89 19.18 10.10 7.34
CA ILE A 89 20.03 9.82 8.49
C ILE A 89 19.34 8.72 9.30
N GLY A 90 20.13 7.73 9.68
CA GLY A 90 19.64 6.51 10.28
C GLY A 90 18.87 5.61 9.30
N ALA A 91 18.34 4.51 9.84
CA ALA A 91 17.57 3.51 9.10
C ALA A 91 16.51 2.89 10.03
N PRO A 92 15.37 2.38 9.54
CA PRO A 92 14.39 1.78 10.43
C PRO A 92 14.98 0.59 11.18
N GLY A 93 14.74 0.51 12.50
CA GLY A 93 15.16 -0.63 13.31
C GLY A 93 15.58 -0.25 14.73
N ARG A 94 16.26 -1.17 15.41
CA ARG A 94 16.56 -1.09 16.85
C ARG A 94 18.05 -1.07 17.18
N GLU A 95 18.91 -1.26 16.20
CA GLU A 95 20.36 -1.23 16.40
C GLU A 95 20.91 0.19 16.41
N ALA A 96 22.16 0.36 16.83
CA ALA A 96 22.84 1.64 16.77
C ALA A 96 22.84 2.20 15.33
N GLY A 97 22.53 3.48 15.19
CA GLY A 97 22.28 4.12 13.91
C GLY A 97 20.93 3.79 13.26
N GLN A 98 20.09 2.94 13.86
CA GLN A 98 18.73 2.66 13.39
C GLN A 98 17.67 3.29 14.29
N LEU A 99 16.57 3.80 13.75
CA LEU A 99 15.53 4.51 14.50
C LEU A 99 14.21 3.73 14.47
N ASP A 100 13.49 3.70 15.60
CA ASP A 100 12.16 3.11 15.76
C ASP A 100 11.24 4.22 16.29
N ALA A 101 10.31 4.71 15.46
CA ALA A 101 9.47 5.86 15.78
C ALA A 101 10.24 7.08 16.33
N PRO A 102 11.22 7.64 15.59
CA PRO A 102 11.88 8.88 15.99
C PRO A 102 10.83 9.98 16.16
N SER A 103 10.79 10.60 17.34
CA SER A 103 9.79 11.61 17.70
C SER A 103 10.28 13.04 17.49
N ASP A 104 11.60 13.25 17.49
CA ASP A 104 12.21 14.57 17.36
C ASP A 104 13.66 14.53 16.86
N VAL A 105 14.14 15.64 16.31
CA VAL A 105 15.51 15.82 15.79
C VAL A 105 16.02 17.24 16.07
N GLU A 106 17.29 17.36 16.47
CA GLU A 106 17.96 18.62 16.81
C GLU A 106 19.38 18.63 16.20
N VAL A 107 19.82 19.74 15.63
CA VAL A 107 21.13 19.89 14.98
C VAL A 107 21.94 21.01 15.63
N ASP A 108 22.98 20.64 16.38
CA ASP A 108 23.88 21.59 17.04
C ASP A 108 25.34 21.17 16.89
N GLY A 109 26.24 22.14 16.70
CA GLY A 109 27.69 21.92 16.68
C GLY A 109 28.17 20.88 15.66
N GLY A 110 27.47 20.73 14.53
CA GLY A 110 27.75 19.74 13.49
C GLY A 110 27.30 18.31 13.82
N ARG A 111 26.42 18.14 14.81
CA ARG A 111 25.83 16.86 15.23
C ARG A 111 24.31 16.92 15.09
N VAL A 112 23.70 15.78 14.81
CA VAL A 112 22.25 15.57 14.71
C VAL A 112 21.84 14.64 15.85
N PHE A 113 21.14 15.16 16.84
CA PHE A 113 20.56 14.42 17.95
C PHE A 113 19.15 13.98 17.57
N VAL A 114 18.79 12.71 17.79
CA VAL A 114 17.51 12.14 17.38
C VAL A 114 16.86 11.44 18.57
N ALA A 115 15.63 11.82 18.89
CA ALA A 115 14.82 11.20 19.93
C ALA A 115 14.21 9.91 19.38
N ASP A 116 14.86 8.80 19.64
CA ASP A 116 14.45 7.49 19.15
C ASP A 116 13.45 6.85 20.12
N ALA A 117 12.20 7.33 20.06
CA ALA A 117 11.19 7.08 21.09
C ALA A 117 10.79 5.61 21.22
N GLY A 118 10.71 4.87 20.11
CA GLY A 118 10.42 3.43 20.09
C GLY A 118 11.51 2.61 20.75
N ASN A 119 12.78 3.01 20.57
CA ASN A 119 13.94 2.36 21.19
C ASN A 119 14.33 2.92 22.56
N ARG A 120 13.66 3.97 23.06
CA ARG A 120 13.87 4.57 24.39
C ARG A 120 15.29 5.08 24.61
N ARG A 121 15.84 5.73 23.60
CA ARG A 121 17.20 6.26 23.58
C ARG A 121 17.28 7.57 22.81
N LEU A 122 18.37 8.30 22.99
CA LEU A 122 18.77 9.37 22.08
C LEU A 122 19.93 8.85 21.22
N GLN A 123 19.94 9.19 19.94
CA GLN A 123 21.04 8.85 19.04
C GLN A 123 21.66 10.10 18.45
N VAL A 124 22.97 10.09 18.27
CA VAL A 124 23.74 11.21 17.77
C VAL A 124 24.38 10.80 16.46
N PHE A 125 24.21 11.61 15.42
CA PHE A 125 24.80 11.45 14.10
C PHE A 125 25.63 12.69 13.76
N ASP A 126 26.49 12.62 12.74
CA ASP A 126 27.14 13.82 12.22
C ASP A 126 26.25 14.52 11.18
N ALA A 127 26.29 15.85 11.16
CA ALA A 127 25.50 16.66 10.24
C ALA A 127 26.07 16.71 8.81
N ALA A 128 27.34 16.36 8.59
CA ALA A 128 27.94 16.42 7.25
C ALA A 128 27.51 15.24 6.35
N GLY A 129 27.40 14.05 6.93
CA GLY A 129 27.17 12.79 6.22
C GLY A 129 26.15 11.86 6.87
N GLY A 130 25.65 12.16 8.07
CA GLY A 130 24.64 11.33 8.73
C GLY A 130 25.17 10.03 9.33
N ARG A 131 26.48 9.92 9.57
CA ARG A 131 27.09 8.75 10.22
C ARG A 131 26.72 8.76 11.69
N PHE A 132 26.34 7.59 12.19
CA PHE A 132 26.13 7.37 13.61
C PHE A 132 27.42 7.67 14.42
N LEU A 133 27.27 8.45 15.48
CA LEU A 133 28.35 8.86 16.39
C LEU A 133 28.21 8.21 17.76
N ALA A 134 27.01 8.23 18.35
CA ALA A 134 26.79 7.77 19.72
C ALA A 134 25.32 7.42 20.00
N GLU A 135 25.11 6.55 20.99
CA GLU A 135 23.81 6.20 21.55
C GLU A 135 23.80 6.51 23.04
N TRP A 136 22.74 7.16 23.51
CA TRP A 136 22.49 7.43 24.92
C TRP A 136 21.23 6.68 25.36
N ARG A 137 21.41 5.66 26.19
CA ARG A 137 20.30 4.85 26.71
C ARG A 137 19.58 5.59 27.83
N LEU A 138 18.40 6.11 27.50
CA LEU A 138 17.60 6.90 28.42
C LEU A 138 16.75 6.00 29.33
N GLY A 139 16.29 4.86 28.82
CA GLY A 139 15.41 3.94 29.56
C GLY A 139 13.95 4.41 29.65
N TYR A 140 13.63 5.56 29.08
CA TYR A 140 12.28 6.12 28.91
C TYR A 140 12.06 6.52 27.45
N ARG A 141 10.81 6.83 27.07
CA ARG A 141 10.50 7.29 25.71
C ARG A 141 10.76 8.80 25.63
N PRO A 142 11.85 9.28 25.00
CA PRO A 142 12.03 10.71 24.78
C PRO A 142 10.89 11.26 23.91
N VAL A 143 10.52 12.52 24.13
CA VAL A 143 9.47 13.20 23.35
C VAL A 143 10.07 14.33 22.52
N GLY A 144 10.74 15.30 23.16
CA GLY A 144 11.41 16.42 22.49
C GLY A 144 12.88 16.56 22.92
N ILE A 145 13.68 17.19 22.06
CA ILE A 145 15.10 17.50 22.26
C ILE A 145 15.32 18.99 22.01
N ALA A 146 16.26 19.59 22.74
CA ALA A 146 16.87 20.87 22.38
C ALA A 146 18.37 20.84 22.70
N ALA A 147 19.19 21.56 21.96
CA ALA A 147 20.62 21.67 22.23
C ALA A 147 21.11 23.12 22.15
N GLY A 148 22.09 23.46 23.00
CA GLY A 148 22.66 24.80 23.03
C GLY A 148 23.61 24.99 24.20
N GLY A 149 24.63 25.86 24.02
CA GLY A 149 25.61 26.15 25.07
C GLY A 149 26.40 24.92 25.57
N GLY A 150 26.51 23.88 24.74
CA GLY A 150 27.18 22.61 25.10
C GLY A 150 26.33 21.66 25.97
N ARG A 151 25.02 21.87 26.04
CA ARG A 151 24.07 21.00 26.75
C ARG A 151 23.01 20.46 25.79
N VAL A 152 22.44 19.31 26.14
CA VAL A 152 21.33 18.66 25.43
C VAL A 152 20.20 18.39 26.43
N TYR A 153 19.01 18.90 26.15
CA TYR A 153 17.83 18.78 26.99
C TYR A 153 16.89 17.74 26.39
N VAL A 154 16.40 16.79 27.19
CA VAL A 154 15.50 15.72 26.70
C VAL A 154 14.28 15.58 27.61
N SER A 155 13.08 15.71 27.03
CA SER A 155 11.82 15.62 27.77
C SER A 155 11.29 14.18 27.87
N ASP A 156 10.62 13.90 28.98
CA ASP A 156 9.90 12.65 29.26
C ASP A 156 8.50 13.01 29.76
N ALA A 157 7.51 12.90 28.87
CA ALA A 157 6.12 13.25 29.20
C ALA A 157 5.44 12.23 30.13
N ALA A 158 5.94 10.99 30.20
CA ALA A 158 5.33 9.92 30.99
C ALA A 158 5.72 10.01 32.48
N ALA A 159 6.96 10.41 32.75
CA ALA A 159 7.43 10.81 34.07
C ALA A 159 7.83 12.29 33.99
N PRO A 160 6.86 13.23 34.10
CA PRO A 160 6.96 14.62 33.63
C PRO A 160 8.22 15.32 34.14
N ARG A 161 9.29 15.24 33.33
CA ARG A 161 10.63 15.72 33.66
C ARG A 161 11.39 16.10 32.40
N VAL A 162 12.44 16.89 32.59
CA VAL A 162 13.46 17.16 31.56
C VAL A 162 14.80 16.72 32.12
N THR A 163 15.55 15.93 31.37
CA THR A 163 16.91 15.54 31.75
C THR A 163 17.92 16.32 30.92
N VAL A 164 18.89 16.93 31.58
CA VAL A 164 19.95 17.72 30.97
C VAL A 164 21.20 16.85 30.85
N TYR A 165 21.77 16.78 29.67
CA TYR A 165 23.01 16.06 29.36
C TYR A 165 24.08 17.04 28.88
N ASP A 166 25.35 16.68 29.06
CA ASP A 166 26.42 17.28 28.26
C ASP A 166 26.42 16.69 26.83
N THR A 167 27.23 17.27 25.94
CA THR A 167 27.37 16.76 24.57
C THR A 167 28.03 15.37 24.46
N ALA A 168 28.50 14.78 25.55
CA ALA A 168 29.02 13.42 25.61
C ALA A 168 27.96 12.39 26.07
N GLY A 169 26.79 12.85 26.51
CA GLY A 169 25.69 12.00 26.99
C GLY A 169 25.72 11.72 28.49
N VAL A 170 26.51 12.48 29.26
CA VAL A 170 26.53 12.40 30.72
C VAL A 170 25.40 13.27 31.27
N ALA A 171 24.52 12.68 32.07
CA ALA A 171 23.44 13.41 32.72
C ALA A 171 24.01 14.40 33.76
N LEU A 172 23.69 15.69 33.57
CA LEU A 172 24.09 16.80 34.43
C LEU A 172 23.02 17.13 35.48
N ALA A 173 21.75 17.10 35.09
CA ALA A 173 20.62 17.46 35.96
C ALA A 173 19.31 16.80 35.50
N VAL A 174 18.34 16.71 36.41
CA VAL A 174 16.94 16.32 36.12
C VAL A 174 16.03 17.38 36.72
N TRP A 175 15.18 17.97 35.89
CA TRP A 175 14.19 18.97 36.28
C TRP A 175 12.81 18.32 36.43
N GLY A 176 12.04 18.73 37.44
CA GLY A 176 10.66 18.23 37.68
C GLY A 176 10.52 17.04 38.64
N GLN A 177 11.59 16.63 39.34
CA GLN A 177 11.56 15.58 40.37
C GLN A 177 12.34 16.04 41.64
N GLY A 178 11.67 16.18 42.81
CA GLY A 178 12.32 16.42 44.11
C GLY A 178 11.42 17.05 45.20
N GLU A 179 11.74 16.81 46.49
CA GLU A 179 11.25 17.60 47.65
C GLU A 179 12.38 18.51 48.17
N GLY A 180 12.09 19.80 48.42
CA GLY A 180 13.04 20.80 48.94
C GLY A 180 12.76 22.22 48.41
N VAL A 181 13.38 23.24 48.99
CA VAL A 181 13.19 24.67 48.61
C VAL A 181 13.83 25.07 47.27
N ASP A 182 14.64 24.19 46.68
CA ASP A 182 15.22 24.33 45.33
C ASP A 182 14.51 23.44 44.27
N ALA A 183 13.47 22.69 44.66
CA ALA A 183 12.66 21.88 43.75
C ALA A 183 11.53 22.74 43.15
N VAL A 184 11.82 23.47 42.09
CA VAL A 184 10.87 24.41 41.48
C VAL A 184 10.75 24.13 39.99
N LEU A 185 9.80 23.24 39.62
CA LEU A 185 9.02 23.25 38.36
C LEU A 185 8.24 21.91 38.20
N PRO A 186 6.97 21.79 38.63
CA PRO A 186 6.19 20.59 38.38
C PRO A 186 5.69 20.60 36.93
N PHE A 187 6.40 19.93 36.02
CA PHE A 187 5.89 19.71 34.68
C PHE A 187 4.63 18.84 34.70
N VAL A 188 3.75 18.99 33.71
CA VAL A 188 2.55 18.15 33.55
C VAL A 188 2.74 17.15 32.40
N ALA A 189 3.17 17.65 31.25
CA ALA A 189 3.43 16.87 30.05
C ALA A 189 4.43 17.64 29.15
N PRO A 190 5.70 17.76 29.55
CA PRO A 190 6.71 18.49 28.77
C PRO A 190 6.93 17.78 27.42
N ARG A 191 6.88 18.52 26.31
CA ARG A 191 7.02 18.01 24.94
C ARG A 191 8.22 18.65 24.23
N GLY A 192 7.99 19.46 23.20
CA GLY A 192 9.04 20.14 22.45
C GLY A 192 9.70 21.29 23.23
N MET A 193 10.95 21.57 22.89
CA MET A 193 11.80 22.53 23.58
C MET A 193 12.70 23.24 22.59
N ALA A 194 13.16 24.45 22.93
CA ALA A 194 14.17 25.17 22.15
C ALA A 194 15.04 26.03 23.08
N VAL A 195 16.30 26.24 22.68
CA VAL A 195 17.25 27.11 23.39
C VAL A 195 17.39 28.44 22.63
N ASP A 196 17.39 29.55 23.35
CA ASP A 196 17.58 30.88 22.77
C ASP A 196 19.05 31.35 22.79
N ASP A 197 19.32 32.52 22.19
CA ASP A 197 20.69 33.07 22.10
C ASP A 197 21.28 33.45 23.49
N GLU A 198 20.45 33.60 24.52
CA GLU A 198 20.86 33.88 25.90
C GLU A 198 21.13 32.59 26.71
N GLY A 199 20.79 31.43 26.14
CA GLY A 199 20.91 30.11 26.74
C GLY A 199 19.69 29.69 27.57
N ASP A 200 18.59 30.42 27.49
CA ASP A 200 17.33 30.05 28.13
C ASP A 200 16.61 28.96 27.34
N VAL A 201 15.95 28.07 28.07
CA VAL A 201 15.22 26.92 27.53
C VAL A 201 13.73 27.20 27.58
N PHE A 202 13.09 27.19 26.42
CA PHE A 202 11.64 27.25 26.28
C PHE A 202 11.08 25.84 26.25
N VAL A 203 10.08 25.54 27.07
CA VAL A 203 9.47 24.20 27.19
C VAL A 203 7.97 24.29 26.94
N ALA A 204 7.50 23.58 25.90
CA ALA A 204 6.07 23.38 25.64
C ALA A 204 5.50 22.33 26.59
N ASP A 205 4.55 22.71 27.44
CA ASP A 205 3.90 21.86 28.43
C ASP A 205 2.36 22.02 28.34
N PRO A 206 1.71 21.40 27.32
CA PRO A 206 0.29 21.60 27.01
C PRO A 206 -0.68 21.13 28.10
N GLY A 207 -0.19 20.41 29.12
CA GLY A 207 -1.00 19.98 30.26
C GLY A 207 -1.25 21.08 31.30
N ARG A 208 -0.56 22.22 31.21
CA ARG A 208 -0.65 23.32 32.18
C ARG A 208 -1.83 24.25 31.91
N ALA A 209 -2.52 24.62 32.99
CA ALA A 209 -3.65 25.56 32.94
C ALA A 209 -3.22 27.04 33.13
N ASP A 210 -2.07 27.28 33.76
CA ASP A 210 -1.53 28.60 34.11
C ASP A 210 -0.64 29.21 33.00
N GLY A 211 -0.28 28.41 32.00
CA GLY A 211 0.43 28.81 30.79
C GLY A 211 1.19 27.64 30.19
N PRO A 212 0.95 27.27 28.92
CA PRO A 212 1.49 26.05 28.34
C PRO A 212 2.93 26.19 27.80
N LEU A 213 3.57 27.35 27.99
CA LEU A 213 4.95 27.60 27.59
C LEU A 213 5.73 28.17 28.78
N LEU A 214 6.85 27.53 29.12
CA LEU A 214 7.73 27.93 30.22
C LEU A 214 9.06 28.43 29.66
N GLU A 215 9.62 29.50 30.21
CA GLU A 215 11.02 29.88 30.02
C GLU A 215 11.80 29.54 31.29
N VAL A 216 12.86 28.76 31.12
CA VAL A 216 13.67 28.20 32.20
C VAL A 216 15.13 28.58 31.93
N SER A 217 15.86 29.04 32.94
CA SER A 217 17.29 29.28 32.79
C SER A 217 18.05 27.98 32.48
N ALA A 218 19.25 28.08 31.94
CA ALA A 218 20.10 26.94 31.65
C ALA A 218 20.42 26.06 32.90
N GLU A 219 20.23 26.59 34.11
CA GLU A 219 20.41 25.92 35.40
C GLU A 219 19.12 25.28 35.95
N GLY A 220 17.98 25.47 35.28
CA GLY A 220 16.69 24.89 35.68
C GLY A 220 15.80 25.80 36.52
N ALA A 221 16.13 27.10 36.63
CA ALA A 221 15.29 28.06 37.36
C ALA A 221 14.19 28.62 36.44
N LEU A 222 12.92 28.51 36.86
CA LEU A 222 11.81 29.15 36.13
C LEU A 222 11.98 30.68 36.10
N LYS A 223 12.06 31.26 34.90
CA LYS A 223 12.10 32.71 34.68
C LYS A 223 10.69 33.29 34.52
N ARG A 224 9.90 32.72 33.62
CA ARG A 224 8.51 33.15 33.34
C ARG A 224 7.64 32.00 32.84
N THR A 225 6.35 32.10 33.12
CA THR A 225 5.30 31.31 32.48
C THR A 225 4.59 32.20 31.46
N LEU A 226 4.58 31.79 30.20
CA LEU A 226 4.00 32.53 29.09
C LEU A 226 2.58 32.02 28.81
N ALA A 227 1.58 32.71 29.38
CA ALA A 227 0.18 32.46 29.09
C ALA A 227 -0.22 33.11 27.76
N ALA A 228 -1.05 32.42 26.95
CA ALA A 228 -1.73 33.06 25.83
C ALA A 228 -2.74 34.07 26.39
N VAL A 229 -2.40 35.37 26.38
CA VAL A 229 -3.27 36.42 26.92
C VAL A 229 -4.47 36.64 25.98
N ALA A 230 -5.67 36.54 26.57
CA ALA A 230 -6.98 37.09 26.15
C ALA A 230 -7.51 36.75 24.74
N GLY A 231 -8.61 35.99 24.67
CA GLY A 231 -9.43 35.91 23.44
C GLY A 231 -10.14 34.59 23.12
N GLY A 232 -9.98 33.54 23.93
CA GLY A 232 -10.67 32.25 23.69
C GLY A 232 -9.94 31.28 22.75
N LEU A 233 -8.66 31.53 22.44
CA LEU A 233 -7.81 30.57 21.74
C LEU A 233 -7.43 29.40 22.64
N ARG A 234 -7.51 28.17 22.13
CA ARG A 234 -7.13 26.93 22.82
C ARG A 234 -5.72 26.51 22.40
N ASN A 235 -4.70 27.33 22.64
CA ASN A 235 -3.33 26.95 22.28
C ASN A 235 -2.84 25.78 23.17
N ARG A 236 -2.58 24.63 22.56
CA ARG A 236 -1.95 23.45 23.17
C ARG A 236 -0.66 23.14 22.39
N PRO A 237 0.43 23.85 22.70
CA PRO A 237 1.67 23.73 21.95
C PRO A 237 2.22 22.31 22.07
N LEU A 238 2.53 21.71 20.93
CA LEU A 238 3.20 20.43 20.83
C LEU A 238 4.72 20.62 20.79
N ASP A 239 5.15 21.71 20.18
CA ASP A 239 6.54 22.05 19.95
C ASP A 239 6.78 23.57 19.92
N VAL A 240 8.04 24.00 20.07
CA VAL A 240 8.47 25.40 20.15
C VAL A 240 9.81 25.61 19.42
N ALA A 241 9.93 26.70 18.68
CA ALA A 241 11.17 27.20 18.10
C ALA A 241 11.44 28.63 18.56
N VAL A 242 12.70 29.07 18.57
CA VAL A 242 13.08 30.42 19.02
C VAL A 242 13.91 31.12 17.95
N ALA A 243 13.60 32.40 17.68
CA ALA A 243 14.43 33.27 16.85
C ALA A 243 14.93 34.45 17.69
N GLY A 244 16.25 34.52 17.93
CA GLY A 244 16.81 35.44 18.91
C GLY A 244 16.30 35.10 20.30
N THR A 245 15.43 35.94 20.86
CA THR A 245 14.73 35.72 22.14
C THR A 245 13.19 35.61 21.98
N THR A 246 12.70 35.48 20.74
CA THR A 246 11.27 35.43 20.43
C THR A 246 10.82 33.99 20.18
N PRO A 247 9.94 33.40 21.01
CA PRO A 247 9.46 32.04 20.80
C PRO A 247 8.25 31.97 19.86
N PHE A 248 8.20 30.88 19.10
CA PHE A 248 7.14 30.46 18.20
C PHE A 248 6.69 29.06 18.60
N THR A 249 5.42 28.88 18.92
CA THR A 249 4.87 27.57 19.28
C THR A 249 3.98 27.04 18.18
N ILE A 250 3.98 25.73 17.96
CA ILE A 250 3.06 25.06 17.04
C ILE A 250 2.11 24.12 17.78
N SER A 251 0.87 24.09 17.34
CA SER A 251 -0.17 23.15 17.75
C SER A 251 -0.78 22.47 16.51
N PHE A 252 -1.75 21.57 16.72
CA PHE A 252 -2.43 20.89 15.61
C PHE A 252 -3.05 21.85 14.57
N GLU A 253 -3.49 23.03 15.01
CA GLU A 253 -4.31 23.96 14.22
C GLU A 253 -3.64 25.31 13.94
N GLU A 254 -2.64 25.70 14.75
CA GLU A 254 -2.09 27.06 14.73
C GLU A 254 -0.61 27.14 15.15
N ILE A 255 0.12 28.12 14.58
CA ILE A 255 1.41 28.60 15.08
C ILE A 255 1.18 29.95 15.80
N VAL A 256 1.75 30.13 16.99
CA VAL A 256 1.60 31.33 17.82
C VAL A 256 2.97 31.93 18.16
N THR A 257 3.14 33.25 17.99
CA THR A 257 4.36 33.99 18.40
C THR A 257 4.11 34.85 19.63
N TYR A 258 5.12 34.96 20.50
CA TYR A 258 5.06 35.78 21.72
C TYR A 258 6.01 36.98 21.60
N ARG A 259 5.50 38.15 21.18
CA ARG A 259 6.29 39.40 21.10
C ARG A 259 5.97 40.32 22.28
N SER A 260 7.00 40.84 22.93
CA SER A 260 6.86 41.84 23.99
C SER A 260 6.86 43.25 23.41
N PHE A 261 5.68 43.79 23.11
CA PHE A 261 5.44 45.23 23.07
C PHE A 261 4.09 45.52 23.72
N PHE A 262 4.07 46.26 24.82
CA PHE A 262 2.83 46.65 25.51
C PHE A 262 1.86 45.49 25.77
N LEU A 263 2.34 44.40 26.40
CA LEU A 263 1.49 43.33 26.99
C LEU A 263 0.45 42.67 26.04
N THR A 264 0.65 42.70 24.71
CA THR A 264 -0.33 42.14 23.75
C THR A 264 0.29 41.03 22.90
N VAL A 265 -0.34 39.85 22.90
CA VAL A 265 0.01 38.69 22.05
C VAL A 265 -0.84 38.76 20.77
N SER A 266 -0.22 38.71 19.59
CA SER A 266 -0.92 38.70 18.30
C SER A 266 -0.87 37.30 17.68
N PRO A 267 -1.98 36.55 17.66
CA PRO A 267 -2.05 35.28 16.93
C PRO A 267 -2.01 35.55 15.41
N VAL A 268 -1.05 34.96 14.70
CA VAL A 268 -1.07 34.91 13.23
C VAL A 268 -1.53 33.50 12.87
N ARG A 269 -2.72 33.35 12.28
CA ARG A 269 -3.13 32.07 11.71
C ARG A 269 -2.36 31.85 10.41
N PHE A 270 -1.72 30.69 10.29
CA PHE A 270 -0.98 30.32 9.10
C PHE A 270 -1.82 29.36 8.26
N ASP A 271 -2.07 29.70 6.99
CA ASP A 271 -2.78 28.83 6.04
C ASP A 271 -1.94 27.55 5.78
N GLY A 272 -2.60 26.38 5.65
CA GLY A 272 -1.95 25.10 5.31
C GLY A 272 -1.49 24.22 6.48
N LEU A 273 -1.84 24.57 7.72
CA LEU A 273 -1.56 23.77 8.92
C LEU A 273 -2.79 22.97 9.34
N ASN A 274 -2.86 21.70 8.92
CA ASN A 274 -3.76 20.72 9.52
C ASN A 274 -2.92 19.53 9.99
N GLY A 275 -2.69 19.43 11.31
CA GLY A 275 -1.83 18.38 11.86
C GLY A 275 -0.38 18.80 12.08
N GLY A 276 -0.12 20.05 12.48
CA GLY A 276 1.23 20.50 12.83
C GLY A 276 1.86 19.65 13.94
N ARG A 277 3.12 19.22 13.77
CA ARG A 277 3.83 18.35 14.73
C ARG A 277 5.09 18.97 15.31
N GLY A 278 5.94 19.54 14.47
CA GLY A 278 7.20 20.17 14.83
C GLY A 278 7.40 21.49 14.08
N ILE A 279 8.23 22.36 14.64
CA ILE A 279 8.54 23.69 14.09
C ILE A 279 10.02 24.04 14.29
N ALA A 280 10.64 24.67 13.28
CA ALA A 280 12.00 25.17 13.39
C ALA A 280 12.20 26.51 12.68
N VAL A 281 13.26 27.22 13.06
CA VAL A 281 13.64 28.53 12.50
C VAL A 281 14.80 28.33 11.53
N GLY A 282 14.61 28.74 10.27
CA GLY A 282 15.66 28.69 9.25
C GLY A 282 16.44 30.01 9.09
N PRO A 283 17.52 30.00 8.28
CA PRO A 283 18.31 31.20 7.99
C PRO A 283 17.46 32.33 7.36
N GLY A 284 17.79 33.58 7.66
CA GLY A 284 17.12 34.75 7.06
C GLY A 284 15.71 35.02 7.58
N ASP A 285 15.42 34.55 8.79
CA ASP A 285 14.16 34.69 9.50
C ASP A 285 12.94 33.86 9.00
N GLY A 286 13.16 32.75 8.26
CA GLY A 286 12.08 31.84 7.87
C GLY A 286 11.61 30.89 8.97
N LEU A 287 10.38 30.34 8.86
CA LEU A 287 9.90 29.21 9.68
C LEU A 287 9.64 27.99 8.80
N VAL A 288 9.99 26.80 9.29
CA VAL A 288 9.57 25.52 8.70
C VAL A 288 8.76 24.73 9.72
N ALA A 289 7.79 23.97 9.26
CA ALA A 289 6.95 23.14 10.11
C ALA A 289 6.64 21.81 9.46
N THR A 290 6.62 20.73 10.24
CA THR A 290 6.08 19.44 9.81
C THR A 290 4.59 19.43 9.98
N VAL A 291 3.90 18.95 8.96
CA VAL A 291 2.46 18.77 8.97
C VAL A 291 2.20 17.31 8.65
N GLN A 292 1.65 16.62 9.63
CA GLN A 292 1.19 15.25 9.50
C GLN A 292 -0.33 15.28 9.37
N ASP A 293 -0.78 15.27 8.13
CA ASP A 293 -2.20 15.29 7.85
C ASP A 293 -2.84 13.96 8.29
N SER A 294 -3.68 14.00 9.33
CA SER A 294 -4.56 12.88 9.72
C SER A 294 -5.57 12.50 8.61
N TRP A 295 -5.57 13.22 7.48
CA TRP A 295 -6.56 13.19 6.40
C TRP A 295 -5.96 12.94 5.00
N ALA A 296 -4.73 12.42 4.95
CA ALA A 296 -4.17 11.65 3.85
C ALA A 296 -4.25 12.26 2.43
N ILE A 297 -3.59 13.39 2.21
CA ILE A 297 -3.05 13.69 0.86
C ILE A 297 -1.54 13.93 0.84
N ALA A 298 -0.90 14.43 1.90
CA ALA A 298 0.56 14.35 2.06
C ALA A 298 1.02 14.63 3.50
N SER A 299 1.91 13.77 4.00
CA SER A 299 2.83 14.16 5.07
C SER A 299 3.88 15.09 4.47
N GLN A 300 4.03 16.29 5.02
CA GLN A 300 4.73 17.38 4.34
C GLN A 300 5.52 18.28 5.30
N VAL A 301 6.43 19.06 4.74
CA VAL A 301 7.07 20.20 5.41
C VAL A 301 6.57 21.47 4.75
N VAL A 302 6.10 22.42 5.55
CA VAL A 302 5.62 23.72 5.09
C VAL A 302 6.65 24.78 5.45
N HIS A 303 6.94 25.69 4.50
CA HIS A 303 7.94 26.75 4.67
C HIS A 303 7.32 28.14 4.54
N TYR A 304 7.60 29.00 5.52
CA TYR A 304 7.14 30.38 5.63
C TYR A 304 8.35 31.33 5.54
N ALA A 305 8.55 31.96 4.38
CA ALA A 305 9.66 32.90 4.20
C ALA A 305 9.48 34.24 4.94
N ASP A 306 8.25 34.61 5.35
CA ASP A 306 7.96 35.84 6.10
C ASP A 306 7.06 35.53 7.32
N ARG A 307 7.60 35.74 8.53
CA ARG A 307 6.91 35.48 9.81
C ARG A 307 5.73 36.43 10.09
N SER A 308 5.52 37.46 9.27
CA SER A 308 4.45 38.45 9.43
C SER A 308 3.26 38.24 8.49
N ALA A 309 3.41 37.42 7.44
CA ALA A 309 2.45 37.32 6.34
C ALA A 309 1.44 36.16 6.43
N GLY A 310 1.58 35.24 7.40
CA GLY A 310 0.60 34.18 7.68
C GLY A 310 0.32 33.18 6.55
N ARG A 311 1.14 33.14 5.50
CA ARG A 311 0.95 32.24 4.34
C ARG A 311 2.19 31.44 4.03
N ALA A 312 1.99 30.15 3.79
CA ALA A 312 3.04 29.27 3.31
C ALA A 312 3.57 29.77 1.96
N THR A 313 4.89 29.80 1.83
CA THR A 313 5.59 30.19 0.60
C THR A 313 6.01 28.99 -0.23
N ALA A 314 6.15 27.82 0.40
CA ALA A 314 6.36 26.53 -0.25
C ALA A 314 5.85 25.39 0.65
N THR A 315 5.53 24.26 0.01
CA THR A 315 5.21 22.99 0.65
C THR A 315 6.09 21.92 0.01
N TRP A 316 6.73 21.08 0.83
CA TRP A 316 7.65 20.03 0.42
C TRP A 316 7.05 18.67 0.81
N GLY A 317 7.05 17.70 -0.11
CA GLY A 317 6.24 16.49 -0.03
C GLY A 317 5.21 16.38 -1.17
N ASP A 318 4.91 17.49 -1.86
CA ASP A 318 4.04 17.55 -3.03
C ASP A 318 4.81 17.40 -4.36
N LEU A 319 4.97 16.13 -4.79
CA LEU A 319 5.23 15.58 -6.14
C LEU A 319 6.67 15.35 -6.67
N PRO A 320 6.90 14.22 -7.37
CA PRO A 320 6.43 12.86 -7.05
C PRO A 320 7.59 11.86 -7.10
N ALA A 321 7.30 10.61 -6.73
CA ALA A 321 8.24 9.52 -6.82
C ALA A 321 9.10 9.51 -8.09
N ALA A 322 10.34 9.04 -7.95
CA ALA A 322 11.28 8.97 -9.06
C ALA A 322 10.62 8.37 -10.31
N VAL A 323 10.91 8.98 -11.47
CA VAL A 323 10.51 8.49 -12.79
C VAL A 323 10.91 7.02 -12.90
N GLY A 324 9.94 6.12 -13.11
CA GLY A 324 10.20 4.67 -13.09
C GLY A 324 9.50 3.88 -12.00
N THR A 325 8.84 4.54 -11.07
CA THR A 325 8.03 3.86 -10.05
C THR A 325 6.60 3.66 -10.56
N LEU A 326 5.96 2.50 -10.30
CA LEU A 326 4.55 2.24 -10.63
C LEU A 326 3.71 1.93 -9.37
N PRO A 327 3.50 2.92 -8.48
CA PRO A 327 2.63 2.75 -7.32
C PRO A 327 1.15 2.75 -7.74
N GLY A 328 0.55 1.57 -7.79
CA GLY A 328 -0.88 1.41 -8.10
C GLY A 328 -1.26 1.95 -9.49
N PRO A 329 -0.64 1.46 -10.59
CA PRO A 329 -0.92 1.92 -11.94
C PRO A 329 -2.39 1.66 -12.30
N ARG A 330 -3.01 2.60 -13.03
CA ARG A 330 -4.46 2.60 -13.28
C ARG A 330 -4.85 2.72 -14.74
N ARG A 331 -4.05 3.41 -15.55
CA ARG A 331 -4.31 3.63 -16.97
C ARG A 331 -3.05 3.46 -17.81
N VAL A 332 -3.20 2.92 -19.01
CA VAL A 332 -2.14 2.74 -19.99
C VAL A 332 -2.60 3.23 -21.37
N ALA A 333 -1.70 3.93 -22.06
CA ALA A 333 -1.84 4.20 -23.50
C ALA A 333 -0.55 3.77 -24.21
N ALA A 334 -0.63 2.71 -25.01
CA ALA A 334 0.48 2.14 -25.73
C ALA A 334 0.92 3.06 -26.88
N THR A 335 2.23 3.18 -27.09
CA THR A 335 2.79 4.07 -28.11
C THR A 335 3.35 3.31 -29.30
N ALA A 336 3.54 4.01 -30.42
CA ALA A 336 3.95 3.40 -31.67
C ALA A 336 5.36 2.80 -31.63
N ASP A 337 6.24 3.38 -30.82
CA ASP A 337 7.61 2.91 -30.61
C ASP A 337 7.71 1.64 -29.74
N GLY A 338 6.61 1.17 -29.16
CA GLY A 338 6.59 0.00 -28.25
C GLY A 338 6.72 0.35 -26.77
N GLY A 339 6.68 1.63 -26.40
CA GLY A 339 6.53 2.11 -25.03
C GLY A 339 5.05 2.29 -24.59
N ALA A 340 4.85 3.06 -23.53
CA ALA A 340 3.51 3.49 -23.08
C ALA A 340 3.50 4.84 -22.34
N TYR A 341 2.32 5.43 -22.20
CA TYR A 341 1.98 6.38 -21.16
C TYR A 341 1.23 5.65 -20.04
N LEU A 342 1.58 5.91 -18.78
CA LEU A 342 0.99 5.28 -17.61
C LEU A 342 0.50 6.35 -16.62
N ALA A 343 -0.79 6.32 -16.29
CA ALA A 343 -1.32 7.07 -15.15
C ALA A 343 -1.39 6.12 -13.94
N ASP A 344 -0.94 6.59 -12.79
CA ASP A 344 -0.87 5.79 -11.56
C ASP A 344 -1.73 6.39 -10.44
N ALA A 345 -1.53 5.95 -9.19
CA ALA A 345 -2.30 6.45 -8.06
C ALA A 345 -2.04 7.93 -7.73
N TRP A 346 -0.98 8.52 -8.28
CA TRP A 346 -0.58 9.90 -8.08
C TRP A 346 -1.13 10.79 -9.19
N PRO A 347 -1.25 12.12 -8.99
CA PRO A 347 -1.77 13.04 -10.00
C PRO A 347 -0.73 13.30 -11.11
N ARG A 348 -0.33 12.24 -11.82
CA ARG A 348 0.69 12.27 -12.87
C ARG A 348 0.42 11.27 -13.98
N VAL A 349 1.05 11.54 -15.11
CA VAL A 349 1.21 10.57 -16.22
C VAL A 349 2.69 10.45 -16.53
N GLN A 350 3.17 9.21 -16.54
CA GLN A 350 4.56 8.86 -16.86
C GLN A 350 4.67 8.33 -18.28
N ARG A 351 5.71 8.75 -19.00
CA ARG A 351 6.09 8.19 -20.30
C ARG A 351 7.18 7.14 -20.09
N TRP A 352 6.94 5.97 -20.62
CA TRP A 352 7.82 4.80 -20.60
C TRP A 352 8.18 4.44 -22.04
N GLY A 353 9.46 4.32 -22.33
CA GLY A 353 9.95 3.82 -23.60
C GLY A 353 9.85 2.30 -23.72
N PRO A 354 10.30 1.75 -24.86
CA PRO A 354 10.30 0.32 -25.11
C PRO A 354 11.08 -0.45 -24.04
N GLY A 355 10.60 -1.65 -23.68
CA GLY A 355 11.21 -2.47 -22.63
C GLY A 355 10.97 -1.98 -21.19
N GLY A 356 10.12 -0.98 -20.98
CA GLY A 356 9.80 -0.46 -19.65
C GLY A 356 10.88 0.46 -19.11
N VAL A 357 11.54 1.23 -19.99
CA VAL A 357 12.50 2.26 -19.60
C VAL A 357 11.74 3.55 -19.28
N PRO A 358 11.82 4.09 -18.06
CA PRO A 358 11.09 5.31 -17.74
C PRO A 358 11.79 6.53 -18.33
N LEU A 359 11.02 7.42 -18.96
CA LEU A 359 11.58 8.55 -19.72
C LEU A 359 11.30 9.89 -19.03
N ARG A 360 10.03 10.15 -18.69
CA ARG A 360 9.61 11.44 -18.13
C ARG A 360 8.26 11.33 -17.44
N GLN A 361 7.88 12.36 -16.69
CA GLN A 361 6.55 12.49 -16.12
C GLN A 361 6.01 13.90 -16.26
N VAL A 362 4.69 14.02 -16.29
CA VAL A 362 3.97 15.29 -16.26
C VAL A 362 2.88 15.23 -15.21
N ARG A 363 2.62 16.37 -14.55
CA ARG A 363 1.49 16.51 -13.63
C ARG A 363 0.16 16.37 -14.39
N ALA A 364 -0.76 15.62 -13.81
CA ALA A 364 -2.05 15.27 -14.37
C ALA A 364 -3.06 15.04 -13.23
N ASP A 365 -3.45 16.12 -12.56
CA ASP A 365 -4.42 16.08 -11.47
C ASP A 365 -5.77 15.53 -11.95
N GLY A 366 -6.32 14.58 -11.22
CA GLY A 366 -7.64 14.01 -11.51
C GLY A 366 -7.73 13.25 -12.84
N ALA A 367 -6.61 12.76 -13.39
CA ALA A 367 -6.61 11.95 -14.61
C ALA A 367 -7.50 10.70 -14.43
N VAL A 368 -8.61 10.67 -15.16
CA VAL A 368 -9.54 9.53 -15.20
C VAL A 368 -9.19 8.55 -16.31
N ASP A 369 -8.55 9.05 -17.38
CA ASP A 369 -8.08 8.25 -18.51
C ASP A 369 -6.94 8.91 -19.30
N VAL A 370 -6.20 8.12 -20.09
CA VAL A 370 -5.14 8.59 -21.00
C VAL A 370 -5.24 7.93 -22.36
N ALA A 371 -4.90 8.65 -23.42
CA ALA A 371 -4.85 8.08 -24.78
C ALA A 371 -3.65 8.60 -25.57
N ARG A 372 -3.17 7.82 -26.54
CA ARG A 372 -2.04 8.19 -27.40
C ARG A 372 -2.34 9.45 -28.21
N GLY A 373 -1.46 10.45 -28.13
CA GLY A 373 -1.54 11.66 -28.95
C GLY A 373 -0.63 11.63 -30.18
N PRO A 374 -0.79 12.60 -31.10
CA PRO A 374 0.04 12.72 -32.31
C PRO A 374 1.49 13.03 -31.96
N GLY A 375 2.42 12.51 -32.78
CA GLY A 375 3.86 12.78 -32.67
C GLY A 375 4.43 12.47 -31.28
N ASP A 376 4.17 11.26 -30.77
CA ASP A 376 4.50 10.80 -29.41
C ASP A 376 3.89 11.63 -28.27
N GLY A 377 2.83 12.40 -28.53
CA GLY A 377 2.07 13.10 -27.51
C GLY A 377 1.16 12.20 -26.67
N VAL A 378 0.44 12.82 -25.73
CA VAL A 378 -0.58 12.16 -24.90
C VAL A 378 -1.80 13.05 -24.72
N TYR A 379 -2.99 12.45 -24.74
CA TYR A 379 -4.21 13.06 -24.27
C TYR A 379 -4.46 12.64 -22.83
N VAL A 380 -4.76 13.60 -21.96
CA VAL A 380 -5.15 13.37 -20.57
C VAL A 380 -6.60 13.80 -20.41
N VAL A 381 -7.43 12.89 -19.94
CA VAL A 381 -8.84 13.16 -19.62
C VAL A 381 -8.97 13.26 -18.11
N ALA A 382 -9.55 14.35 -17.62
CA ALA A 382 -9.70 14.62 -16.19
C ALA A 382 -11.02 15.34 -15.92
N GLY A 383 -11.90 14.72 -15.12
CA GLY A 383 -13.20 15.27 -14.76
C GLY A 383 -14.08 15.60 -15.97
N ASP A 384 -14.23 16.89 -16.26
CA ASP A 384 -15.01 17.42 -17.39
C ASP A 384 -14.16 17.96 -18.53
N GLY A 385 -12.85 17.72 -18.52
CA GLY A 385 -11.91 18.31 -19.46
C GLY A 385 -10.94 17.32 -20.11
N VAL A 386 -10.35 17.78 -21.21
CA VAL A 386 -9.34 17.06 -22.00
C VAL A 386 -8.15 17.98 -22.21
N THR A 387 -6.94 17.47 -22.01
CA THR A 387 -5.70 18.19 -22.31
C THR A 387 -4.84 17.38 -23.27
N ALA A 388 -4.44 17.98 -24.38
CA ALA A 388 -3.48 17.39 -25.31
C ALA A 388 -2.07 17.92 -25.03
N ARG A 389 -1.11 17.01 -24.84
CA ARG A 389 0.30 17.33 -24.59
C ARG A 389 1.19 16.75 -25.68
N GLY A 390 2.25 17.48 -26.03
CA GLY A 390 3.23 17.02 -27.02
C GLY A 390 4.25 16.02 -26.47
N ALA A 391 5.11 15.52 -27.36
CA ALA A 391 6.32 14.75 -27.00
C ALA A 391 7.32 15.54 -26.14
N ASP A 392 7.12 16.83 -25.89
CA ASP A 392 7.86 17.69 -24.96
C ASP A 392 7.14 17.90 -23.62
N GLY A 393 5.89 17.43 -23.49
CA GLY A 393 5.07 17.52 -22.28
C GLY A 393 4.30 18.85 -22.19
N ALA A 394 4.59 19.77 -23.12
CA ALA A 394 3.91 21.05 -23.22
C ALA A 394 2.46 20.85 -23.65
N VAL A 395 1.56 21.64 -23.05
CA VAL A 395 0.15 21.66 -23.45
C VAL A 395 0.05 22.24 -24.86
N ARG A 396 -0.54 21.47 -25.77
CA ARG A 396 -0.84 21.93 -27.13
C ARG A 396 -2.19 22.61 -27.18
N TRP A 397 -3.19 22.01 -26.56
CA TRP A 397 -4.52 22.59 -26.39
C TRP A 397 -5.22 21.94 -25.20
N SER A 398 -6.26 22.60 -24.70
CA SER A 398 -7.14 22.06 -23.67
C SER A 398 -8.61 22.27 -24.05
N TRP A 399 -9.49 21.53 -23.41
CA TRP A 399 -10.93 21.69 -23.51
C TRP A 399 -11.53 21.45 -22.14
N SER A 400 -12.50 22.29 -21.76
CA SER A 400 -13.37 22.01 -20.61
C SER A 400 -14.81 22.02 -21.11
N GLY A 401 -15.57 21.02 -20.68
CA GLY A 401 -16.99 20.98 -20.94
C GLY A 401 -17.70 22.20 -20.35
N ASN A 402 -17.33 22.63 -19.14
CA ASN A 402 -17.89 23.78 -18.39
C ASN A 402 -19.41 23.99 -18.54
N ARG A 403 -20.17 22.91 -18.70
CA ARG A 403 -21.63 22.91 -18.62
C ARG A 403 -22.05 21.86 -17.62
N SER A 404 -23.20 22.10 -16.99
CA SER A 404 -23.82 21.12 -16.10
C SER A 404 -23.93 19.76 -16.79
N GLY A 405 -23.54 18.71 -16.06
CA GLY A 405 -23.66 17.33 -16.51
C GLY A 405 -22.61 16.82 -17.53
N THR A 406 -21.49 17.51 -17.79
CA THR A 406 -20.34 16.83 -18.45
C THR A 406 -19.75 15.82 -17.47
N TRP A 407 -19.51 14.59 -17.90
CA TRP A 407 -18.68 13.67 -17.13
C TRP A 407 -17.94 12.72 -18.08
N LEU A 408 -16.63 12.90 -18.21
CA LEU A 408 -15.80 12.10 -19.11
C LEU A 408 -15.28 10.88 -18.36
N THR A 409 -15.33 9.70 -18.99
CA THR A 409 -14.98 8.44 -18.29
C THR A 409 -14.06 7.51 -19.05
N ALA A 410 -14.07 7.57 -20.37
CA ALA A 410 -13.30 6.68 -21.23
C ALA A 410 -12.81 7.44 -22.47
N ALA A 411 -11.59 7.13 -22.90
CA ALA A 411 -10.96 7.78 -24.02
C ALA A 411 -10.13 6.79 -24.85
N ALA A 412 -10.25 6.90 -26.17
CA ALA A 412 -9.45 6.12 -27.11
C ALA A 412 -8.95 7.00 -28.24
N SER A 413 -7.82 6.62 -28.82
CA SER A 413 -7.21 7.35 -29.93
C SER A 413 -6.61 6.39 -30.94
N ASP A 414 -6.82 6.68 -32.22
CA ASP A 414 -6.13 6.00 -33.32
C ASP A 414 -4.69 6.53 -33.54
N GLY A 415 -4.21 7.42 -32.66
CA GLY A 415 -2.90 8.07 -32.72
C GLY A 415 -2.92 9.50 -33.26
N ALA A 416 -4.06 9.96 -33.77
CA ALA A 416 -4.22 11.35 -34.19
C ALA A 416 -5.57 11.93 -33.76
N VAL A 417 -6.63 11.13 -33.80
CA VAL A 417 -7.99 11.56 -33.47
C VAL A 417 -8.39 10.95 -32.14
N LEU A 418 -8.75 11.80 -31.18
CA LEU A 418 -9.23 11.38 -29.87
C LEU A 418 -10.75 11.19 -29.90
N THR A 419 -11.22 10.12 -29.31
CA THR A 419 -12.63 9.85 -29.02
C THR A 419 -12.83 9.72 -27.52
N VAL A 420 -13.81 10.42 -26.95
CA VAL A 420 -14.08 10.45 -25.51
C VAL A 420 -15.57 10.20 -25.26
N ALA A 421 -15.88 9.35 -24.29
CA ALA A 421 -17.25 9.13 -23.83
C ALA A 421 -17.63 10.16 -22.73
N ASP A 422 -18.60 11.02 -23.03
CA ASP A 422 -19.28 11.88 -22.05
C ASP A 422 -20.54 11.18 -21.57
N VAL A 423 -20.41 10.40 -20.49
CA VAL A 423 -21.52 9.62 -19.92
C VAL A 423 -22.55 10.50 -19.23
N GLY A 424 -22.14 11.68 -18.75
CA GLY A 424 -23.08 12.62 -18.12
C GLY A 424 -24.11 13.15 -19.11
N ARG A 425 -23.74 13.31 -20.38
CA ARG A 425 -24.64 13.72 -21.46
C ARG A 425 -25.09 12.62 -22.40
N GLY A 426 -24.53 11.42 -22.27
CA GLY A 426 -24.74 10.32 -23.23
C GLY A 426 -24.26 10.73 -24.62
N ARG A 427 -23.01 11.20 -24.74
CA ARG A 427 -22.41 11.64 -26.00
C ARG A 427 -21.06 10.97 -26.24
N LEU A 428 -20.71 10.83 -27.51
CA LEU A 428 -19.35 10.54 -27.96
C LEU A 428 -18.76 11.81 -28.57
N LEU A 429 -17.66 12.28 -28.00
CA LEU A 429 -16.96 13.49 -28.42
C LEU A 429 -15.70 13.11 -29.20
N ARG A 430 -15.50 13.68 -30.39
CA ARG A 430 -14.32 13.45 -31.22
C ARG A 430 -13.51 14.72 -31.40
N PHE A 431 -12.20 14.64 -31.20
CA PHE A 431 -11.27 15.76 -31.36
C PHE A 431 -10.22 15.44 -32.43
N ASP A 432 -10.24 16.22 -33.51
CA ASP A 432 -9.28 16.10 -34.61
C ASP A 432 -7.87 16.62 -34.23
N PRO A 433 -6.82 16.26 -34.99
CA PRO A 433 -5.45 16.68 -34.70
C PRO A 433 -5.10 18.15 -35.05
N GLY A 434 -5.79 18.84 -35.99
CA GLY A 434 -5.24 20.07 -36.62
C GLY A 434 -5.58 21.46 -36.01
N GLY A 435 -4.69 22.46 -36.11
CA GLY A 435 -5.06 23.85 -36.45
C GLY A 435 -5.29 24.94 -35.39
N THR A 436 -4.85 24.82 -34.13
CA THR A 436 -4.92 25.94 -33.16
C THR A 436 -3.53 26.32 -32.63
N ALA A 437 -3.35 27.60 -32.29
CA ALA A 437 -2.13 28.07 -31.64
C ALA A 437 -1.92 27.35 -30.29
N PRO A 438 -0.68 27.02 -29.91
CA PRO A 438 -0.38 26.38 -28.63
C PRO A 438 -1.03 27.12 -27.45
N GLY A 439 -1.71 26.38 -26.58
CA GLY A 439 -2.36 26.92 -25.38
C GLY A 439 -3.83 27.36 -25.55
N GLY A 440 -4.41 27.19 -26.74
CA GLY A 440 -5.83 27.51 -27.00
C GLY A 440 -6.85 26.50 -26.44
N GLN A 441 -8.11 26.93 -26.35
CA GLN A 441 -9.29 26.08 -26.09
C GLN A 441 -9.77 25.41 -27.39
N ARG A 442 -10.13 24.12 -27.36
CA ARG A 442 -10.58 23.38 -28.55
C ARG A 442 -11.82 22.52 -28.30
N GLY A 443 -12.93 22.82 -28.97
CA GLY A 443 -14.14 22.00 -28.92
C GLY A 443 -14.06 20.70 -29.74
N PRO A 444 -15.00 19.75 -29.54
CA PRO A 444 -15.09 18.54 -30.34
C PRO A 444 -15.52 18.86 -31.79
N ALA A 445 -14.93 18.15 -32.74
CA ALA A 445 -15.28 18.22 -34.16
C ALA A 445 -16.53 17.39 -34.49
N VAL A 446 -16.78 16.32 -33.75
CA VAL A 446 -17.99 15.49 -33.84
C VAL A 446 -18.54 15.27 -32.44
N ASP A 447 -19.85 15.44 -32.28
CA ASP A 447 -20.62 15.20 -31.05
C ASP A 447 -21.85 14.37 -31.45
N VAL A 448 -21.75 13.05 -31.29
CA VAL A 448 -22.85 12.14 -31.63
C VAL A 448 -23.56 11.67 -30.36
N PRO A 449 -24.90 11.63 -30.36
CA PRO A 449 -25.67 10.99 -29.31
C PRO A 449 -25.25 9.53 -29.13
N LEU A 450 -25.11 9.14 -27.87
CA LEU A 450 -24.76 7.80 -27.49
C LEU A 450 -25.84 7.27 -26.54
N ALA A 451 -26.52 6.21 -26.96
CA ALA A 451 -27.48 5.52 -26.12
C ALA A 451 -26.76 4.45 -25.31
N GLY A 452 -27.08 4.35 -24.02
CA GLY A 452 -26.58 3.30 -23.13
C GLY A 452 -25.64 3.78 -22.03
N LEU A 453 -25.17 2.84 -21.23
CA LEU A 453 -24.28 3.08 -20.09
C LEU A 453 -22.89 2.59 -20.47
N ILE A 454 -22.01 3.53 -20.76
CA ILE A 454 -20.72 3.21 -21.36
C ILE A 454 -19.71 2.85 -20.29
N VAL A 455 -19.12 1.68 -20.45
CA VAL A 455 -18.02 1.22 -19.60
C VAL A 455 -16.71 1.79 -20.08
N ASP A 456 -16.48 1.65 -21.39
CA ASP A 456 -15.23 1.97 -22.04
C ASP A 456 -15.41 2.06 -23.56
N VAL A 457 -14.46 2.70 -24.26
CA VAL A 457 -14.46 2.86 -25.72
C VAL A 457 -13.09 2.51 -26.30
N ALA A 458 -13.07 1.97 -27.52
CA ALA A 458 -11.86 1.78 -28.31
C ALA A 458 -12.05 2.33 -29.73
N ALA A 459 -11.03 2.93 -30.32
CA ALA A 459 -11.14 3.60 -31.61
C ALA A 459 -10.12 3.05 -32.63
N SER A 460 -10.58 2.81 -33.85
CA SER A 460 -9.75 2.42 -34.99
C SER A 460 -10.26 3.11 -36.25
N GLY A 461 -9.65 4.25 -36.60
CA GLY A 461 -10.04 5.06 -37.75
C GLY A 461 -11.46 5.61 -37.61
N ALA A 462 -12.36 5.19 -38.50
CA ALA A 462 -13.77 5.61 -38.47
C ALA A 462 -14.65 4.73 -37.57
N GLN A 463 -14.12 3.64 -37.00
CA GLN A 463 -14.90 2.73 -36.15
C GLN A 463 -14.57 2.96 -34.68
N VAL A 464 -15.60 2.94 -33.84
CA VAL A 464 -15.48 3.00 -32.38
C VAL A 464 -16.22 1.81 -31.80
N LEU A 465 -15.50 0.95 -31.10
CA LEU A 465 -16.09 -0.06 -30.24
C LEU A 465 -16.53 0.58 -28.93
N VAL A 466 -17.76 0.30 -28.55
CA VAL A 466 -18.38 0.77 -27.32
C VAL A 466 -18.77 -0.45 -26.50
N ALA A 467 -18.24 -0.54 -25.27
CA ALA A 467 -18.72 -1.48 -24.28
C ALA A 467 -19.93 -0.89 -23.55
N ASP A 468 -21.13 -1.29 -23.97
CA ASP A 468 -22.39 -0.73 -23.47
C ASP A 468 -23.07 -1.70 -22.49
N ARG A 469 -22.99 -1.36 -21.20
CA ARG A 469 -23.56 -2.14 -20.11
C ARG A 469 -25.08 -2.04 -20.05
N GLY A 470 -25.65 -0.94 -20.56
CA GLY A 470 -27.10 -0.76 -20.59
C GLY A 470 -27.79 -1.81 -21.46
N VAL A 471 -27.13 -2.25 -22.54
CA VAL A 471 -27.65 -3.29 -23.43
C VAL A 471 -26.89 -4.62 -23.35
N GLN A 472 -25.89 -4.72 -22.45
CA GLN A 472 -25.03 -5.90 -22.25
C GLN A 472 -24.36 -6.40 -23.54
N ALA A 473 -23.90 -5.46 -24.37
CA ALA A 473 -23.32 -5.79 -25.66
C ALA A 473 -22.14 -4.88 -26.01
N LEU A 474 -21.19 -5.47 -26.72
CA LEU A 474 -20.15 -4.77 -27.45
C LEU A 474 -20.74 -4.32 -28.78
N ARG A 475 -20.62 -3.02 -29.09
CA ARG A 475 -21.22 -2.39 -30.28
C ARG A 475 -20.14 -1.66 -31.05
N VAL A 476 -20.03 -1.90 -32.35
CA VAL A 476 -19.13 -1.14 -33.22
C VAL A 476 -19.95 -0.06 -33.90
N LEU A 477 -19.61 1.19 -33.64
CA LEU A 477 -20.28 2.37 -34.19
C LEU A 477 -19.39 3.05 -35.23
N ASP A 478 -20.00 3.66 -36.24
CA ASP A 478 -19.35 4.66 -37.06
C ASP A 478 -19.15 5.95 -36.25
N ALA A 479 -17.91 6.41 -36.15
CA ALA A 479 -17.49 7.52 -35.29
C ALA A 479 -18.04 8.89 -35.73
N SER A 480 -18.55 9.00 -36.97
CA SER A 480 -19.05 10.26 -37.53
C SER A 480 -20.57 10.37 -37.44
N THR A 481 -21.27 9.24 -37.53
CA THR A 481 -22.74 9.18 -37.58
C THR A 481 -23.35 8.56 -36.33
N GLY A 482 -22.58 7.81 -35.53
CA GLY A 482 -23.07 6.99 -34.44
C GLY A 482 -23.82 5.72 -34.88
N ALA A 483 -23.85 5.41 -36.19
CA ALA A 483 -24.55 4.25 -36.72
C ALA A 483 -23.88 2.95 -36.30
N GLU A 484 -24.66 1.98 -35.82
CA GLU A 484 -24.15 0.66 -35.43
C GLU A 484 -23.89 -0.22 -36.66
N THR A 485 -22.69 -0.80 -36.71
CA THR A 485 -22.21 -1.64 -37.82
C THR A 485 -22.01 -3.10 -37.40
N ALA A 486 -21.79 -3.37 -36.11
CA ALA A 486 -21.71 -4.72 -35.55
C ALA A 486 -22.13 -4.72 -34.07
N ARG A 487 -22.59 -5.89 -33.59
CA ARG A 487 -22.98 -6.12 -32.19
C ARG A 487 -22.75 -7.57 -31.78
N TRP A 488 -22.23 -7.77 -30.58
CA TRP A 488 -22.18 -9.08 -29.94
C TRP A 488 -22.30 -8.98 -28.40
N ALA A 489 -22.68 -10.08 -27.76
CA ALA A 489 -22.89 -10.11 -26.31
C ALA A 489 -21.56 -9.96 -25.54
N PHE A 490 -21.65 -9.46 -24.31
CA PHE A 490 -20.51 -9.43 -23.42
C PHE A 490 -19.97 -10.84 -23.10
N PRO A 491 -18.63 -11.02 -23.14
CA PRO A 491 -18.01 -12.29 -22.71
C PRO A 491 -18.01 -12.47 -21.18
N GLY A 492 -18.37 -11.43 -20.45
CA GLY A 492 -18.39 -11.36 -19.00
C GLY A 492 -18.44 -9.90 -18.54
N ARG A 493 -18.08 -9.61 -17.29
CA ARG A 493 -17.94 -8.21 -16.82
C ARG A 493 -16.76 -7.55 -17.51
N VAL A 494 -17.03 -6.79 -18.56
CA VAL A 494 -16.03 -5.99 -19.29
C VAL A 494 -15.46 -4.92 -18.37
N VAL A 495 -14.13 -4.86 -18.33
CA VAL A 495 -13.34 -3.84 -17.62
C VAL A 495 -12.79 -2.84 -18.62
N ARG A 496 -12.17 -3.34 -19.70
CA ARG A 496 -11.61 -2.51 -20.78
C ARG A 496 -11.78 -3.07 -22.17
N VAL A 497 -11.74 -2.17 -23.14
CA VAL A 497 -11.64 -2.48 -24.57
C VAL A 497 -10.48 -1.73 -25.21
N ALA A 498 -9.82 -2.34 -26.19
CA ALA A 498 -8.80 -1.68 -26.98
C ALA A 498 -8.87 -2.11 -28.46
N ALA A 499 -8.27 -1.31 -29.34
CA ALA A 499 -8.28 -1.57 -30.77
C ALA A 499 -6.90 -2.00 -31.27
N GLY A 500 -6.84 -3.11 -32.00
CA GLY A 500 -5.63 -3.51 -32.72
C GLY A 500 -5.48 -2.78 -34.04
N ALA A 501 -5.41 -1.45 -34.06
CA ALA A 501 -5.63 -0.63 -35.28
C ALA A 501 -4.84 -1.07 -36.53
N ALA A 502 -3.60 -1.56 -36.38
CA ALA A 502 -2.77 -2.05 -37.49
C ALA A 502 -2.81 -3.57 -37.70
N THR A 503 -3.19 -4.35 -36.68
CA THR A 503 -3.27 -5.82 -36.75
C THR A 503 -4.69 -6.35 -36.96
N GLY A 504 -5.69 -5.45 -36.91
CA GLY A 504 -7.11 -5.75 -36.98
C GLY A 504 -7.67 -6.32 -35.66
N GLY A 505 -8.96 -6.06 -35.44
CA GLY A 505 -9.73 -6.65 -34.35
C GLY A 505 -9.78 -5.83 -33.06
N TRP A 506 -10.56 -6.35 -32.12
CA TRP A 506 -10.93 -5.72 -30.87
C TRP A 506 -10.50 -6.56 -29.68
N PHE A 507 -9.90 -5.94 -28.68
CA PHE A 507 -9.45 -6.60 -27.46
C PHE A 507 -10.37 -6.23 -26.32
N VAL A 508 -10.68 -7.21 -25.46
CA VAL A 508 -11.58 -7.04 -24.33
C VAL A 508 -10.94 -7.69 -23.10
N LEU A 509 -10.69 -6.90 -22.07
CA LEU A 509 -10.34 -7.39 -20.73
C LEU A 509 -11.61 -7.49 -19.89
N THR A 510 -11.79 -8.63 -19.25
CA THR A 510 -12.87 -8.86 -18.28
C THR A 510 -12.33 -8.94 -16.86
N ALA A 511 -13.22 -8.77 -15.89
CA ALA A 511 -12.87 -8.72 -14.47
C ALA A 511 -12.30 -10.03 -13.90
N ASP A 512 -12.52 -11.15 -14.61
CA ASP A 512 -11.93 -12.46 -14.33
C ASP A 512 -10.47 -12.59 -14.80
N GLY A 513 -9.88 -11.52 -15.35
CA GLY A 513 -8.49 -11.45 -15.81
C GLY A 513 -8.23 -11.90 -17.24
N TRP A 514 -9.26 -12.39 -17.94
CA TRP A 514 -9.12 -12.85 -19.32
C TRP A 514 -9.08 -11.70 -20.31
N VAL A 515 -8.12 -11.76 -21.23
CA VAL A 515 -8.11 -10.95 -22.44
C VAL A 515 -8.64 -11.76 -23.61
N ARG A 516 -9.55 -11.19 -24.40
CA ARG A 516 -10.16 -11.81 -25.57
C ARG A 516 -9.99 -10.91 -26.79
N LYS A 517 -9.52 -11.47 -27.91
CA LYS A 517 -9.43 -10.79 -29.20
C LYS A 517 -10.57 -11.22 -30.11
N TYR A 518 -11.30 -10.25 -30.67
CA TYR A 518 -12.36 -10.44 -31.64
C TYR A 518 -11.97 -9.88 -33.00
N ASP A 519 -12.50 -10.46 -34.08
CA ASP A 519 -12.47 -9.82 -35.39
C ASP A 519 -13.52 -8.68 -35.48
N ALA A 520 -13.57 -8.00 -36.63
CA ALA A 520 -14.48 -6.88 -36.86
C ALA A 520 -15.98 -7.27 -36.79
N GLY A 521 -16.31 -8.56 -37.00
CA GLY A 521 -17.67 -9.09 -36.93
C GLY A 521 -18.04 -9.68 -35.56
N GLY A 522 -17.14 -9.64 -34.57
CA GLY A 522 -17.35 -10.21 -33.25
C GLY A 522 -17.01 -11.70 -33.12
N GLY A 523 -16.31 -12.28 -34.11
CA GLY A 523 -15.78 -13.64 -34.02
C GLY A 523 -14.57 -13.72 -33.09
N LEU A 524 -14.59 -14.62 -32.10
CA LEU A 524 -13.47 -14.79 -31.15
C LEU A 524 -12.26 -15.43 -31.85
N ARG A 525 -11.08 -14.79 -31.74
CA ARG A 525 -9.84 -15.13 -32.45
C ARG A 525 -8.73 -15.62 -31.52
N ALA A 526 -8.60 -15.03 -30.35
CA ALA A 526 -7.63 -15.41 -29.32
C ALA A 526 -8.21 -15.14 -27.93
N ALA A 527 -7.72 -15.88 -26.94
CA ALA A 527 -8.00 -15.63 -25.55
C ALA A 527 -6.86 -16.18 -24.68
N TRP A 528 -6.60 -15.53 -23.56
CA TRP A 528 -5.64 -15.99 -22.54
C TRP A 528 -5.95 -15.33 -21.19
N ASP A 529 -5.56 -15.98 -20.10
CA ASP A 529 -5.56 -15.39 -18.76
C ASP A 529 -4.34 -14.46 -18.64
N ALA A 530 -4.58 -13.15 -18.60
CA ALA A 530 -3.50 -12.16 -18.69
C ALA A 530 -2.84 -11.86 -17.34
N ALA A 531 -3.46 -12.21 -16.22
CA ALA A 531 -2.93 -11.93 -14.89
C ALA A 531 -3.52 -12.90 -13.83
N PRO A 532 -3.19 -14.21 -13.89
CA PRO A 532 -3.79 -15.24 -13.03
C PRO A 532 -3.51 -15.04 -11.53
N ASP A 533 -2.44 -14.31 -11.20
CA ASP A 533 -1.96 -13.96 -9.86
C ASP A 533 -2.14 -12.47 -9.53
N GLY A 534 -2.76 -11.69 -10.43
CA GLY A 534 -2.83 -10.23 -10.35
C GLY A 534 -4.25 -9.68 -10.30
N THR A 535 -4.36 -8.35 -10.37
CA THR A 535 -5.64 -7.65 -10.51
C THR A 535 -5.56 -6.75 -11.74
N PRO A 536 -5.88 -7.27 -12.94
CA PRO A 536 -5.79 -6.50 -14.16
C PRO A 536 -6.89 -5.43 -14.19
N VAL A 537 -6.48 -4.18 -14.36
CA VAL A 537 -7.36 -3.00 -14.28
C VAL A 537 -7.42 -2.21 -15.58
N ASP A 538 -6.47 -2.40 -16.48
CA ASP A 538 -6.41 -1.69 -17.75
C ASP A 538 -5.70 -2.48 -18.85
N LEU A 539 -5.98 -2.16 -20.12
CA LEU A 539 -5.28 -2.74 -21.27
C LEU A 539 -5.15 -1.73 -22.42
N ASP A 540 -4.06 -1.78 -23.19
CA ASP A 540 -4.00 -1.14 -24.50
C ASP A 540 -3.11 -1.92 -25.48
N VAL A 541 -3.24 -1.66 -26.78
CA VAL A 541 -2.59 -2.41 -27.85
C VAL A 541 -1.76 -1.48 -28.73
N ASN A 542 -0.47 -1.77 -28.85
CA ASN A 542 0.41 -1.01 -29.73
C ASN A 542 0.19 -1.40 -31.22
N PRO A 543 0.63 -0.58 -32.18
CA PRO A 543 0.50 -0.89 -33.61
C PRO A 543 1.16 -2.20 -34.05
N ALA A 544 2.19 -2.69 -33.34
CA ALA A 544 2.80 -3.98 -33.64
C ALA A 544 1.96 -5.18 -33.16
N GLY A 545 0.82 -4.93 -32.51
CA GLY A 545 -0.06 -5.95 -31.95
C GLY A 545 0.35 -6.44 -30.56
N GLY A 546 1.33 -5.78 -29.92
CA GLY A 546 1.69 -6.04 -28.54
C GLY A 546 0.62 -5.51 -27.59
N VAL A 547 0.18 -6.34 -26.64
CA VAL A 547 -0.87 -6.03 -25.68
C VAL A 547 -0.24 -5.74 -24.32
N LEU A 548 -0.48 -4.54 -23.80
CA LEU A 548 -0.04 -4.14 -22.47
C LEU A 548 -1.23 -4.27 -21.51
N VAL A 549 -1.05 -4.99 -20.41
CA VAL A 549 -2.07 -5.19 -19.37
C VAL A 549 -1.55 -4.64 -18.05
N VAL A 550 -2.28 -3.73 -17.44
CA VAL A 550 -1.92 -3.12 -16.15
C VAL A 550 -2.44 -3.96 -15.01
N ASP A 551 -1.54 -4.43 -14.14
CA ASP A 551 -1.86 -5.09 -12.88
C ASP A 551 -1.78 -4.08 -11.73
N GLY A 552 -2.95 -3.64 -11.26
CA GLY A 552 -3.06 -2.53 -10.31
C GLY A 552 -2.55 -2.87 -8.90
N ARG A 553 -2.73 -4.12 -8.43
CA ARG A 553 -2.21 -4.56 -7.12
C ARG A 553 -0.75 -4.98 -7.21
N GLY A 554 -0.35 -5.59 -8.32
CA GLY A 554 1.03 -6.01 -8.54
C GLY A 554 2.00 -4.86 -8.81
N GLY A 555 1.50 -3.64 -9.07
CA GLY A 555 2.36 -2.48 -9.35
C GLY A 555 3.16 -2.65 -10.65
N ARG A 556 2.59 -3.33 -11.64
CA ARG A 556 3.32 -3.78 -12.84
C ARG A 556 2.47 -3.72 -14.11
N VAL A 557 3.14 -3.69 -15.26
CA VAL A 557 2.52 -3.84 -16.59
C VAL A 557 3.03 -5.13 -17.23
N LEU A 558 2.12 -6.00 -17.62
CA LEU A 558 2.40 -7.27 -18.28
C LEU A 558 2.29 -7.08 -19.79
N VAL A 559 3.34 -7.43 -20.53
CA VAL A 559 3.39 -7.22 -21.99
C VAL A 559 3.28 -8.57 -22.70
N TYR A 560 2.33 -8.67 -23.62
CA TYR A 560 2.05 -9.85 -24.43
C TYR A 560 2.29 -9.55 -25.91
N ALA A 561 2.75 -10.55 -26.67
CA ALA A 561 2.94 -10.46 -28.11
C ALA A 561 2.27 -11.64 -28.82
N PRO A 562 1.78 -11.46 -30.06
CA PRO A 562 1.24 -12.55 -30.85
C PRO A 562 2.34 -13.58 -31.15
N VAL A 563 2.01 -14.86 -31.05
CA VAL A 563 2.90 -15.97 -31.38
C VAL A 563 2.27 -16.86 -32.45
N GLY A 564 3.09 -17.64 -33.15
CA GLY A 564 2.62 -18.54 -34.21
C GLY A 564 1.81 -19.71 -33.65
N GLY A 565 0.67 -20.02 -34.27
CA GLY A 565 -0.20 -21.14 -33.90
C GLY A 565 -1.50 -20.72 -33.21
N GLY A 566 -2.43 -21.66 -33.10
CA GLY A 566 -3.69 -21.46 -32.39
C GLY A 566 -3.56 -21.65 -30.88
N SER A 567 -4.41 -20.98 -30.10
CA SER A 567 -4.45 -21.12 -28.65
C SER A 567 -5.33 -22.31 -28.23
N ALA A 568 -4.85 -23.10 -27.27
CA ALA A 568 -5.67 -24.09 -26.56
C ALA A 568 -6.49 -23.44 -25.43
N ASP A 569 -6.17 -22.19 -25.06
CA ASP A 569 -6.86 -21.47 -24.00
C ASP A 569 -8.19 -20.93 -24.54
N VAL A 570 -9.26 -21.63 -24.15
CA VAL A 570 -10.64 -21.22 -24.42
C VAL A 570 -11.19 -20.66 -23.11
N PRO A 571 -11.68 -19.41 -23.08
CA PRO A 571 -12.16 -18.81 -21.85
C PRO A 571 -13.41 -19.56 -21.37
N PRO A 572 -13.54 -19.84 -20.07
CA PRO A 572 -14.74 -20.46 -19.52
C PRO A 572 -15.98 -19.60 -19.80
N VAL A 573 -17.14 -20.24 -19.99
CA VAL A 573 -18.42 -19.54 -20.14
C VAL A 573 -18.89 -19.06 -18.77
N GLY A 574 -19.10 -17.75 -18.63
CA GLY A 574 -19.73 -17.13 -17.45
C GLY A 574 -18.75 -16.39 -16.52
N ASN A 575 -19.29 -15.49 -15.72
CA ASN A 575 -18.52 -14.67 -14.77
C ASN A 575 -18.12 -15.48 -13.54
N ARG A 576 -16.85 -15.51 -13.15
CA ARG A 576 -16.39 -16.05 -11.85
C ARG A 576 -16.70 -15.11 -10.69
N CYS A 577 -16.79 -15.65 -9.48
CA CYS A 577 -16.70 -14.81 -8.28
C CYS A 577 -15.25 -14.37 -8.02
N ASP A 578 -15.05 -13.13 -7.57
CA ASP A 578 -13.82 -12.65 -6.93
C ASP A 578 -13.82 -13.12 -5.47
N VAL A 579 -12.77 -13.83 -5.04
CA VAL A 579 -12.68 -14.44 -3.71
C VAL A 579 -11.35 -14.04 -3.08
N VAL A 580 -11.41 -13.24 -2.01
CA VAL A 580 -10.26 -12.60 -1.35
C VAL A 580 -10.06 -13.20 0.05
N PRO A 581 -9.17 -14.19 0.20
CA PRO A 581 -8.82 -14.74 1.51
C PRO A 581 -7.90 -13.80 2.30
N ALA A 582 -8.16 -13.70 3.61
CA ALA A 582 -7.38 -12.93 4.56
C ALA A 582 -7.19 -13.72 5.87
N LYS A 583 -6.06 -13.52 6.54
CA LYS A 583 -5.78 -14.12 7.84
C LYS A 583 -4.95 -13.19 8.71
N THR A 584 -5.31 -13.04 9.98
CA THR A 584 -4.63 -12.17 10.96
C THR A 584 -4.49 -12.87 12.31
N ALA A 585 -3.60 -12.35 13.16
CA ALA A 585 -3.38 -12.86 14.52
C ALA A 585 -3.16 -11.70 15.50
N ALA A 586 -3.84 -11.74 16.64
CA ALA A 586 -3.75 -10.70 17.68
C ALA A 586 -3.84 -11.30 19.10
N PRO A 587 -3.03 -10.81 20.07
CA PRO A 587 -2.00 -9.78 19.91
C PRO A 587 -0.80 -10.30 19.12
N ALA A 588 -0.10 -9.41 18.39
CA ALA A 588 1.10 -9.78 17.63
C ALA A 588 2.32 -10.07 18.53
N ARG A 589 2.25 -9.71 19.81
CA ARG A 589 3.26 -9.98 20.84
C ARG A 589 2.63 -10.49 22.12
N VAL A 590 3.04 -11.66 22.60
CA VAL A 590 2.49 -12.35 23.78
C VAL A 590 3.58 -13.02 24.61
N ARG A 591 3.31 -13.44 25.85
CA ARG A 591 4.24 -14.33 26.57
C ARG A 591 4.00 -15.79 26.20
N ALA A 592 4.99 -16.64 26.40
CA ALA A 592 4.81 -18.08 26.22
C ALA A 592 3.65 -18.59 27.09
N GLY A 593 2.68 -19.26 26.47
CA GLY A 593 1.45 -19.75 27.09
C GLY A 593 0.26 -18.78 27.06
N ASP A 594 0.44 -17.49 26.75
CA ASP A 594 -0.66 -16.55 26.58
C ASP A 594 -1.46 -16.85 25.30
N ALA A 595 -2.75 -16.56 25.30
CA ALA A 595 -3.60 -16.83 24.14
C ALA A 595 -3.41 -15.78 23.03
N VAL A 596 -3.31 -16.26 21.80
CA VAL A 596 -3.39 -15.47 20.57
C VAL A 596 -4.67 -15.86 19.86
N THR A 597 -5.48 -14.87 19.49
CA THR A 597 -6.65 -15.08 18.63
C THR A 597 -6.22 -14.99 17.17
N VAL A 598 -6.46 -16.06 16.43
CA VAL A 598 -6.26 -16.14 14.98
C VAL A 598 -7.61 -15.96 14.30
N THR A 599 -7.66 -15.12 13.27
CA THR A 599 -8.86 -14.86 12.48
C THR A 599 -8.60 -15.17 11.02
N LEU A 600 -9.39 -16.03 10.40
CA LEU A 600 -9.47 -16.22 8.96
C LEU A 600 -10.73 -15.53 8.46
N ALA A 601 -10.64 -14.91 7.30
CA ALA A 601 -11.80 -14.35 6.62
C ALA A 601 -11.68 -14.59 5.12
N VAL A 602 -12.81 -14.79 4.47
CA VAL A 602 -12.92 -14.66 3.02
C VAL A 602 -13.89 -13.52 2.79
N ASP A 603 -13.46 -12.51 2.06
CA ASP A 603 -14.33 -11.50 1.47
C ASP A 603 -14.37 -11.74 -0.05
N GLY A 604 -15.23 -11.07 -0.78
CA GLY A 604 -15.30 -11.25 -2.22
C GLY A 604 -16.60 -10.76 -2.83
N ASP A 605 -16.68 -10.85 -4.15
CA ASP A 605 -17.85 -10.47 -4.92
C ASP A 605 -18.20 -11.60 -5.88
N CYS A 606 -19.44 -12.11 -5.83
CA CYS A 606 -19.88 -13.11 -6.80
C CYS A 606 -20.99 -12.58 -7.70
N PRO A 607 -20.90 -12.66 -9.03
CA PRO A 607 -22.06 -12.42 -9.88
C PRO A 607 -23.19 -13.39 -9.50
N SER A 608 -24.30 -12.94 -8.93
CA SER A 608 -25.42 -13.83 -8.60
C SER A 608 -26.51 -13.82 -9.66
N GLU A 609 -27.54 -14.65 -9.46
CA GLU A 609 -28.80 -14.44 -10.16
C GLU A 609 -29.24 -12.98 -9.97
N PRO A 610 -29.67 -12.28 -11.03
CA PRO A 610 -29.95 -10.86 -10.93
C PRO A 610 -31.18 -10.60 -10.05
N VAL A 611 -30.99 -9.92 -8.91
CA VAL A 611 -32.09 -9.50 -8.03
C VAL A 611 -32.69 -8.20 -8.53
N ASP A 612 -34.02 -8.06 -8.50
CA ASP A 612 -34.65 -6.76 -8.68
C ASP A 612 -34.31 -5.88 -7.47
N LEU A 613 -33.69 -4.73 -7.69
CA LEU A 613 -33.22 -3.81 -6.66
C LEU A 613 -33.76 -2.40 -6.88
N ASP A 614 -34.33 -1.80 -5.85
CA ASP A 614 -34.62 -0.37 -5.79
C ASP A 614 -33.68 0.28 -4.77
N VAL A 615 -32.83 1.19 -5.23
CA VAL A 615 -31.81 1.83 -4.40
C VAL A 615 -31.93 3.35 -4.43
N VAL A 616 -31.78 4.01 -3.28
CA VAL A 616 -31.69 5.47 -3.21
C VAL A 616 -30.32 5.88 -2.71
N LEU A 617 -29.60 6.66 -3.52
CA LEU A 617 -28.37 7.34 -3.13
C LEU A 617 -28.73 8.59 -2.34
N VAL A 618 -28.27 8.69 -1.09
CA VAL A 618 -28.49 9.83 -0.19
C VAL A 618 -27.17 10.54 -0.02
N ILE A 619 -27.01 11.63 -0.75
CA ILE A 619 -25.74 12.35 -0.92
C ILE A 619 -25.81 13.64 -0.12
N ASP A 620 -24.93 13.76 0.86
CA ASP A 620 -24.69 15.00 1.58
C ASP A 620 -24.15 16.07 0.63
N GLN A 621 -24.75 17.25 0.69
CA GLN A 621 -24.32 18.44 -0.03
C GLN A 621 -24.18 19.63 0.93
N SER A 622 -23.92 19.38 2.21
CA SER A 622 -23.65 20.39 3.22
C SER A 622 -22.47 21.30 2.83
N GLY A 623 -22.34 22.45 3.51
CA GLY A 623 -21.26 23.40 3.25
C GLY A 623 -19.87 22.80 3.47
N SER A 624 -19.71 21.82 4.36
CA SER A 624 -18.44 21.10 4.60
C SER A 624 -17.99 20.26 3.41
N MET A 625 -18.91 19.87 2.53
CA MET A 625 -18.62 19.13 1.30
C MET A 625 -17.95 20.00 0.21
N ALA A 626 -17.74 21.30 0.44
CA ALA A 626 -17.18 22.20 -0.57
C ALA A 626 -15.81 21.76 -1.09
N GLY A 627 -15.52 22.13 -2.34
CA GLY A 627 -14.25 21.83 -2.97
C GLY A 627 -14.14 20.38 -3.47
N PRO A 628 -13.04 19.67 -3.18
CA PRO A 628 -12.80 18.34 -3.72
C PRO A 628 -13.88 17.29 -3.31
N LYS A 629 -14.32 17.29 -2.04
CA LYS A 629 -15.29 16.30 -1.49
C LYS A 629 -16.57 16.17 -2.31
N ILE A 630 -17.22 17.27 -2.70
CA ILE A 630 -18.45 17.21 -3.53
C ILE A 630 -18.14 16.71 -4.95
N ALA A 631 -16.98 17.02 -5.52
CA ALA A 631 -16.57 16.50 -6.82
C ALA A 631 -16.36 14.98 -6.77
N ALA A 632 -15.74 14.48 -5.69
CA ALA A 632 -15.58 13.07 -5.41
C ALA A 632 -16.92 12.34 -5.26
N ALA A 633 -17.86 12.91 -4.49
CA ALA A 633 -19.19 12.35 -4.29
C ALA A 633 -19.94 12.20 -5.63
N ARG A 634 -19.88 13.21 -6.50
CA ARG A 634 -20.46 13.15 -7.86
C ARG A 634 -19.83 12.01 -8.68
N GLY A 635 -18.51 11.90 -8.68
CA GLY A 635 -17.80 10.86 -9.44
C GLY A 635 -18.00 9.44 -8.90
N ALA A 636 -18.09 9.29 -7.59
CA ALA A 636 -18.35 8.02 -6.94
C ALA A 636 -19.79 7.53 -7.16
N ALA A 637 -20.77 8.45 -7.13
CA ALA A 637 -22.15 8.14 -7.48
C ALA A 637 -22.31 7.73 -8.96
N ALA A 638 -21.56 8.38 -9.86
CA ALA A 638 -21.51 7.98 -11.27
C ALA A 638 -20.90 6.57 -11.43
N SER A 639 -19.83 6.28 -10.70
CA SER A 639 -19.18 4.97 -10.69
C SER A 639 -20.11 3.89 -10.10
N PHE A 640 -20.82 4.18 -9.01
CA PHE A 640 -21.83 3.29 -8.43
C PHE A 640 -22.92 2.95 -9.44
N THR A 641 -23.47 3.98 -10.09
CA THR A 641 -24.49 3.82 -11.13
C THR A 641 -23.97 3.00 -12.29
N ALA A 642 -22.70 3.18 -12.67
CA ALA A 642 -22.06 2.38 -13.69
C ALA A 642 -22.01 0.88 -13.34
N GLU A 643 -21.91 0.50 -12.06
CA GLU A 643 -21.82 -0.91 -11.64
C GLU A 643 -23.16 -1.67 -11.66
N LEU A 644 -24.29 -0.97 -11.78
CA LEU A 644 -25.63 -1.57 -11.66
C LEU A 644 -26.24 -1.97 -13.02
N ASP A 645 -27.07 -3.02 -13.04
CA ASP A 645 -27.86 -3.43 -14.21
C ASP A 645 -29.27 -2.82 -14.18
N PHE A 646 -29.43 -1.66 -14.81
CA PHE A 646 -30.68 -0.90 -14.83
C PHE A 646 -31.86 -1.57 -15.58
N ARG A 647 -31.68 -2.77 -16.15
CA ARG A 647 -32.80 -3.60 -16.60
C ARG A 647 -33.56 -4.22 -15.43
N ARG A 648 -32.91 -4.33 -14.27
CA ARG A 648 -33.44 -4.90 -13.02
C ARG A 648 -33.26 -3.98 -11.82
N VAL A 649 -32.48 -2.91 -11.97
CA VAL A 649 -32.27 -1.90 -10.92
C VAL A 649 -33.06 -0.64 -11.25
N GLN A 650 -33.78 -0.10 -10.26
CA GLN A 650 -34.20 1.29 -10.27
C GLN A 650 -33.36 2.04 -9.24
N ALA A 651 -32.89 3.23 -9.60
CA ALA A 651 -32.17 4.08 -8.66
C ALA A 651 -32.78 5.48 -8.57
N GLY A 652 -32.73 6.06 -7.38
CA GLY A 652 -33.10 7.43 -7.08
C GLY A 652 -31.94 8.17 -6.41
N VAL A 653 -32.01 9.49 -6.39
CA VAL A 653 -31.03 10.37 -5.74
C VAL A 653 -31.75 11.34 -4.84
N VAL A 654 -31.34 11.37 -3.57
CA VAL A 654 -31.70 12.37 -2.58
C VAL A 654 -30.46 13.18 -2.27
N LEU A 655 -30.56 14.49 -2.38
CA LEU A 655 -29.51 15.43 -1.99
C LEU A 655 -29.95 16.13 -0.71
N PHE A 656 -29.14 16.10 0.33
CA PHE A 656 -29.51 16.71 1.61
C PHE A 656 -28.46 17.67 2.14
N ALA A 657 -28.94 18.76 2.73
CA ALA A 657 -28.17 19.70 3.54
C ALA A 657 -28.97 19.98 4.81
N SER A 658 -29.36 21.23 5.09
CA SER A 658 -30.31 21.55 6.17
C SER A 658 -31.72 20.98 5.94
N SER A 659 -32.04 20.65 4.68
CA SER A 659 -33.23 19.90 4.25
C SER A 659 -32.85 18.93 3.13
N ALA A 660 -33.71 17.95 2.86
CA ALA A 660 -33.51 16.96 1.80
C ALA A 660 -34.47 17.15 0.61
N ASP A 661 -33.93 17.05 -0.59
CA ASP A 661 -34.68 17.08 -1.85
C ASP A 661 -34.50 15.75 -2.61
N VAL A 662 -35.59 15.19 -3.13
CA VAL A 662 -35.53 14.06 -4.08
C VAL A 662 -35.13 14.62 -5.45
N ALA A 663 -33.83 14.68 -5.72
CA ALA A 663 -33.28 15.18 -6.98
C ALA A 663 -33.62 14.28 -8.17
N GLN A 664 -33.76 12.97 -7.94
CA GLN A 664 -34.23 12.01 -8.93
C GLN A 664 -35.07 10.94 -8.26
N THR A 665 -36.29 10.76 -8.74
CA THR A 665 -37.16 9.64 -8.35
C THR A 665 -36.65 8.33 -8.92
N LEU A 666 -37.09 7.20 -8.36
CA LEU A 666 -36.72 5.87 -8.82
C LEU A 666 -36.96 5.72 -10.33
N THR A 667 -35.90 5.41 -11.05
CA THR A 667 -35.91 5.24 -12.51
C THR A 667 -34.96 4.13 -12.95
N GLY A 668 -35.31 3.49 -14.06
CA GLY A 668 -34.42 2.58 -14.81
C GLY A 668 -33.45 3.33 -15.75
N ASP A 669 -33.47 4.67 -15.77
CA ASP A 669 -32.54 5.48 -16.57
C ASP A 669 -31.29 5.82 -15.75
N ALA A 670 -30.22 5.04 -15.96
CA ALA A 670 -28.92 5.28 -15.34
C ALA A 670 -28.37 6.70 -15.60
N GLY A 671 -28.60 7.24 -16.81
CA GLY A 671 -28.14 8.58 -17.16
C GLY A 671 -28.85 9.66 -16.37
N ALA A 672 -30.15 9.49 -16.08
CA ALA A 672 -30.90 10.42 -15.23
C ALA A 672 -30.35 10.45 -13.79
N VAL A 673 -30.01 9.28 -13.25
CA VAL A 673 -29.42 9.13 -11.91
C VAL A 673 -28.05 9.81 -11.84
N ILE A 674 -27.17 9.58 -12.83
CA ILE A 674 -25.86 10.22 -12.91
C ILE A 674 -26.00 11.75 -12.98
N ARG A 675 -26.91 12.27 -13.82
CA ARG A 675 -27.14 13.72 -13.95
C ARG A 675 -27.62 14.35 -12.65
N ALA A 676 -28.51 13.68 -11.93
CA ALA A 676 -29.02 14.16 -10.65
C ALA A 676 -27.95 14.17 -9.56
N ALA A 677 -27.12 13.11 -9.48
CA ALA A 677 -25.99 13.08 -8.57
C ALA A 677 -24.96 14.17 -8.91
N ALA A 678 -24.67 14.37 -10.20
CA ALA A 678 -23.75 15.40 -10.68
C ALA A 678 -24.21 16.84 -10.37
N ALA A 679 -25.50 17.03 -10.08
CA ALA A 679 -26.08 18.33 -9.73
C ALA A 679 -25.89 18.74 -8.25
N ALA A 680 -25.36 17.85 -7.40
CA ALA A 680 -25.14 18.13 -5.97
C ALA A 680 -24.22 19.33 -5.77
N GLN A 681 -24.57 20.28 -4.89
CA GLN A 681 -23.79 21.50 -4.65
C GLN A 681 -23.63 21.75 -3.15
N ALA A 682 -22.39 21.98 -2.70
CA ALA A 682 -22.08 22.24 -1.29
C ALA A 682 -22.75 23.53 -0.79
N ARG A 683 -23.66 23.41 0.19
CA ARG A 683 -24.42 24.49 0.83
C ARG A 683 -25.13 24.00 2.09
N GLY A 684 -25.43 24.90 3.03
CA GLY A 684 -26.25 24.58 4.22
C GLY A 684 -25.57 23.65 5.23
N GLY A 685 -26.33 23.10 6.17
CA GLY A 685 -25.85 22.17 7.21
C GLY A 685 -26.17 20.69 6.90
N THR A 686 -26.28 19.82 7.91
CA THR A 686 -26.20 18.35 7.76
C THR A 686 -27.39 17.62 8.41
N ASN A 687 -28.53 17.60 7.75
CA ASN A 687 -29.77 16.98 8.24
C ASN A 687 -29.97 15.54 7.70
N ILE A 688 -29.20 14.60 8.25
CA ILE A 688 -29.27 13.18 7.86
C ILE A 688 -30.68 12.59 8.06
N ALA A 689 -31.39 13.00 9.10
CA ALA A 689 -32.74 12.52 9.40
C ALA A 689 -33.70 12.80 8.24
N ASP A 690 -33.65 14.01 7.66
CA ASP A 690 -34.49 14.37 6.53
C ASP A 690 -34.08 13.64 5.25
N GLY A 691 -32.78 13.44 5.03
CA GLY A 691 -32.26 12.63 3.92
C GLY A 691 -32.77 11.19 3.95
N LEU A 692 -32.70 10.53 5.12
CA LEU A 692 -33.22 9.17 5.31
C LEU A 692 -34.74 9.10 5.17
N ARG A 693 -35.46 10.11 5.66
CA ARG A 693 -36.92 10.20 5.52
C ARG A 693 -37.34 10.31 4.07
N ALA A 694 -36.71 11.19 3.29
CA ALA A 694 -36.98 11.37 1.87
C ALA A 694 -36.70 10.08 1.08
N ALA A 695 -35.57 9.43 1.35
CA ALA A 695 -35.19 8.17 0.71
C ALA A 695 -36.16 7.03 1.02
N ARG A 696 -36.55 6.88 2.30
CA ARG A 696 -37.57 5.91 2.73
C ARG A 696 -38.91 6.21 2.07
N GLY A 697 -39.30 7.48 1.97
CA GLY A 697 -40.51 7.92 1.29
C GLY A 697 -40.53 7.50 -0.19
N GLU A 698 -39.41 7.66 -0.88
CA GLU A 698 -39.28 7.23 -2.27
C GLU A 698 -39.36 5.70 -2.43
N LEU A 699 -38.70 4.94 -1.55
CA LEU A 699 -38.74 3.47 -1.52
C LEU A 699 -40.09 2.88 -1.04
N ALA A 700 -40.95 3.73 -0.48
CA ALA A 700 -42.33 3.42 -0.12
C ALA A 700 -43.35 3.94 -1.17
N SER A 701 -42.90 4.68 -2.19
CA SER A 701 -43.77 5.24 -3.22
C SER A 701 -44.31 4.16 -4.15
N GLY A 702 -45.36 4.48 -4.91
CA GLY A 702 -45.90 3.59 -5.96
C GLY A 702 -44.94 3.33 -7.13
N ARG A 703 -43.78 4.01 -7.18
CA ARG A 703 -42.71 3.73 -8.15
C ARG A 703 -41.84 2.55 -7.73
N ALA A 704 -41.66 2.36 -6.42
CA ALA A 704 -40.91 1.24 -5.88
C ALA A 704 -41.64 -0.08 -6.16
N ARG A 705 -40.90 -1.09 -6.62
CA ARG A 705 -41.40 -2.40 -7.00
C ARG A 705 -41.67 -3.24 -5.75
N PRO A 706 -42.87 -3.81 -5.57
CA PRO A 706 -43.23 -4.54 -4.35
C PRO A 706 -42.35 -5.75 -4.02
N GLY A 707 -41.78 -6.41 -5.03
CA GLY A 707 -40.92 -7.59 -4.86
C GLY A 707 -39.42 -7.30 -4.99
N ALA A 708 -39.02 -6.05 -5.22
CA ALA A 708 -37.60 -5.68 -5.30
C ALA A 708 -37.00 -5.55 -3.91
N GLN A 709 -35.73 -5.93 -3.78
CA GLN A 709 -34.92 -5.59 -2.62
C GLN A 709 -34.79 -4.06 -2.55
N LYS A 710 -34.84 -3.50 -1.34
CA LYS A 710 -34.78 -2.05 -1.12
C LYS A 710 -33.51 -1.69 -0.38
N ALA A 711 -32.81 -0.67 -0.85
CA ALA A 711 -31.60 -0.20 -0.21
C ALA A 711 -31.45 1.32 -0.19
N ILE A 712 -30.79 1.84 0.84
CA ILE A 712 -30.35 3.23 0.94
C ILE A 712 -28.83 3.20 1.06
N VAL A 713 -28.15 4.03 0.27
CA VAL A 713 -26.71 4.28 0.39
C VAL A 713 -26.52 5.73 0.82
N LEU A 714 -26.29 5.92 2.12
CA LEU A 714 -26.04 7.23 2.73
C LEU A 714 -24.55 7.57 2.65
N MET A 715 -24.23 8.79 2.24
CA MET A 715 -22.87 9.33 2.26
C MET A 715 -22.88 10.73 2.86
N THR A 716 -21.97 10.98 3.80
CA THR A 716 -21.86 12.24 4.56
C THR A 716 -20.43 12.48 5.02
N ASP A 717 -20.03 13.74 5.15
CA ASP A 717 -18.71 14.15 5.66
C ASP A 717 -18.75 14.81 7.04
N GLY A 718 -19.92 14.86 7.70
CA GLY A 718 -20.08 15.63 8.92
C GLY A 718 -21.05 15.01 9.93
N LEU A 719 -21.10 15.63 11.11
CA LEU A 719 -22.01 15.26 12.19
C LEU A 719 -23.45 15.70 11.85
N PRO A 720 -24.46 14.86 12.15
CA PRO A 720 -25.84 15.26 11.95
C PRO A 720 -26.25 16.37 12.90
N GLU A 721 -27.05 17.31 12.40
CA GLU A 721 -27.72 18.33 13.22
C GLU A 721 -28.68 17.73 14.27
N ASP A 722 -29.28 16.58 13.94
CA ASP A 722 -30.18 15.81 14.83
C ASP A 722 -29.82 14.30 14.79
N ALA A 723 -28.90 13.91 15.66
CA ALA A 723 -28.46 12.52 15.77
C ALA A 723 -29.59 11.57 16.20
N ASP A 724 -30.48 12.01 17.09
CA ASP A 724 -31.61 11.19 17.56
C ASP A 724 -32.66 11.00 16.47
N GLY A 725 -32.93 12.04 15.68
CA GLY A 725 -33.76 11.97 14.49
C GLY A 725 -33.20 11.01 13.45
N ALA A 726 -31.90 11.07 13.19
CA ALA A 726 -31.24 10.14 12.27
C ALA A 726 -31.37 8.69 12.73
N ARG A 727 -31.14 8.41 14.04
CA ARG A 727 -31.32 7.08 14.64
C ARG A 727 -32.75 6.56 14.47
N ARG A 728 -33.76 7.40 14.73
CA ARG A 728 -35.19 7.04 14.58
C ARG A 728 -35.56 6.72 13.13
N GLU A 729 -35.14 7.54 12.17
CA GLU A 729 -35.47 7.32 10.75
C GLU A 729 -34.71 6.10 10.19
N ALA A 730 -33.45 5.89 10.57
CA ALA A 730 -32.69 4.70 10.21
C ALA A 730 -33.34 3.42 10.77
N ALA A 731 -33.75 3.42 12.04
CA ALA A 731 -34.47 2.30 12.63
C ALA A 731 -35.80 2.01 11.89
N THR A 732 -36.53 3.07 11.53
CA THR A 732 -37.79 2.95 10.76
C THR A 732 -37.56 2.35 9.37
N ALA A 733 -36.51 2.80 8.66
CA ALA A 733 -36.15 2.24 7.35
C ALA A 733 -35.80 0.75 7.46
N ARG A 734 -34.99 0.36 8.44
CA ARG A 734 -34.62 -1.06 8.66
C ARG A 734 -35.83 -1.93 9.03
N GLN A 735 -36.75 -1.43 9.87
CA GLN A 735 -38.01 -2.12 10.19
C GLN A 735 -38.90 -2.33 8.95
N ALA A 736 -38.81 -1.44 7.96
CA ALA A 736 -39.49 -1.59 6.68
C ALA A 736 -38.77 -2.55 5.70
N GLY A 737 -37.72 -3.24 6.14
CA GLY A 737 -36.96 -4.18 5.32
C GLY A 737 -35.97 -3.52 4.35
N ILE A 738 -35.67 -2.23 4.54
CA ILE A 738 -34.72 -1.48 3.71
C ILE A 738 -33.30 -1.69 4.25
N ALA A 739 -32.39 -2.17 3.41
CA ALA A 739 -30.97 -2.28 3.75
C ALA A 739 -30.32 -0.88 3.75
N LEU A 740 -29.71 -0.47 4.86
CA LEU A 740 -29.01 0.81 4.96
C LEU A 740 -27.50 0.58 4.94
N PHE A 741 -26.83 1.22 3.98
CA PHE A 741 -25.38 1.31 3.87
C PHE A 741 -24.96 2.74 4.17
N ALA A 742 -23.94 2.94 4.99
CA ALA A 742 -23.45 4.26 5.37
C ALA A 742 -21.98 4.42 4.97
N ILE A 743 -21.65 5.58 4.42
CA ILE A 743 -20.31 5.95 4.00
C ILE A 743 -19.93 7.25 4.71
N GLY A 744 -18.87 7.21 5.52
CA GLY A 744 -18.27 8.42 6.09
C GLY A 744 -17.14 8.92 5.19
N LEU A 745 -17.26 10.15 4.69
CA LEU A 745 -16.24 10.80 3.85
C LEU A 745 -15.34 11.70 4.70
N GLY A 746 -14.03 11.43 4.70
CA GLY A 746 -13.09 12.08 5.63
C GLY A 746 -13.22 11.53 7.07
N GLY A 747 -12.44 12.07 7.99
CA GLY A 747 -12.44 11.76 9.43
C GLY A 747 -13.32 12.63 10.35
N ASP A 748 -14.13 13.56 9.81
CA ASP A 748 -14.95 14.51 10.62
C ASP A 748 -16.30 13.86 10.98
N VAL A 749 -16.38 12.56 10.75
CA VAL A 749 -17.57 11.72 10.84
C VAL A 749 -17.54 10.89 12.12
N ASP A 750 -18.70 10.74 12.74
CA ASP A 750 -18.88 9.80 13.84
C ASP A 750 -19.12 8.39 13.28
N GLY A 751 -18.05 7.62 13.12
CA GLY A 751 -18.12 6.24 12.63
C GLY A 751 -18.93 5.30 13.53
N GLY A 752 -18.99 5.59 14.84
CA GLY A 752 -19.84 4.85 15.78
C GLY A 752 -21.31 5.07 15.48
N LEU A 753 -21.71 6.32 15.28
CA LEU A 753 -23.07 6.68 14.87
C LEU A 753 -23.42 6.09 13.51
N LEU A 754 -22.57 6.25 12.48
CA LEU A 754 -22.85 5.72 11.14
C LEU A 754 -22.96 4.19 11.12
N THR A 755 -22.15 3.50 11.91
CA THR A 755 -22.28 2.05 12.14
C THR A 755 -23.65 1.69 12.74
N GLU A 756 -24.12 2.46 13.72
CA GLU A 756 -25.43 2.27 14.31
C GLU A 756 -26.58 2.57 13.34
N LEU A 757 -26.44 3.60 12.51
CA LEU A 757 -27.41 3.89 11.45
C LEU A 757 -27.46 2.73 10.42
N ALA A 758 -26.32 2.21 9.99
CA ALA A 758 -26.27 1.05 9.09
C ALA A 758 -26.88 -0.21 9.72
N GLY A 759 -26.79 -0.32 11.05
CA GLY A 759 -27.34 -1.42 11.85
C GLY A 759 -26.48 -2.69 11.84
N ALA A 760 -25.36 -2.68 11.10
CA ALA A 760 -24.37 -3.74 11.08
C ALA A 760 -23.00 -3.17 10.67
N ALA A 761 -21.93 -3.65 11.30
CA ALA A 761 -20.56 -3.16 11.08
C ALA A 761 -20.04 -3.42 9.64
N ASP A 762 -20.57 -4.42 8.95
CA ASP A 762 -20.23 -4.76 7.56
C ASP A 762 -20.95 -3.87 6.52
N ARG A 763 -21.82 -2.97 6.96
CA ARG A 763 -22.59 -2.02 6.13
C ARG A 763 -22.16 -0.57 6.32
N TYR A 764 -21.21 -0.32 7.21
CA TYR A 764 -20.52 0.96 7.33
C TYR A 764 -19.16 0.90 6.62
N PHE A 765 -18.83 1.98 5.91
CA PHE A 765 -17.57 2.12 5.21
C PHE A 765 -16.98 3.50 5.48
N GLU A 766 -15.69 3.53 5.78
CA GLU A 766 -14.90 4.75 5.81
C GLU A 766 -14.28 4.99 4.43
N ALA A 767 -14.40 6.22 3.96
CA ALA A 767 -13.80 6.71 2.73
C ALA A 767 -12.97 7.96 3.09
N PRO A 768 -11.75 7.81 3.61
CA PRO A 768 -10.91 8.94 4.00
C PRO A 768 -10.51 9.82 2.80
N THR A 769 -10.46 9.26 1.60
CA THR A 769 -10.11 9.99 0.37
C THR A 769 -11.13 9.80 -0.75
N GLU A 770 -11.09 10.69 -1.74
CA GLU A 770 -11.94 10.67 -2.94
C GLU A 770 -11.77 9.39 -3.77
N VAL A 771 -10.53 8.91 -3.86
CA VAL A 771 -10.16 7.68 -4.55
C VAL A 771 -10.78 6.48 -3.85
N GLU A 772 -10.79 6.49 -2.52
CA GLU A 772 -11.38 5.42 -1.72
C GLU A 772 -12.90 5.44 -1.78
N LEU A 773 -13.51 6.62 -1.84
CA LEU A 773 -14.95 6.78 -1.99
C LEU A 773 -15.48 6.03 -3.22
N ALA A 774 -14.84 6.19 -4.38
CA ALA A 774 -15.22 5.47 -5.59
C ALA A 774 -15.11 3.94 -5.43
N ARG A 775 -14.09 3.44 -4.73
CA ARG A 775 -13.91 2.02 -4.45
C ARG A 775 -14.97 1.47 -3.50
N VAL A 776 -15.32 2.24 -2.46
CA VAL A 776 -16.36 1.91 -1.49
C VAL A 776 -17.72 1.80 -2.18
N TYR A 777 -18.09 2.80 -2.98
CA TYR A 777 -19.32 2.77 -3.77
C TYR A 777 -19.37 1.56 -4.71
N ALA A 778 -18.29 1.29 -5.46
CA ALA A 778 -18.23 0.10 -6.32
C ALA A 778 -18.37 -1.21 -5.52
N ARG A 779 -17.87 -1.28 -4.29
CA ARG A 779 -18.03 -2.45 -3.40
C ARG A 779 -19.47 -2.59 -2.91
N ILE A 780 -20.11 -1.49 -2.51
CA ILE A 780 -21.52 -1.49 -2.08
C ILE A 780 -22.42 -1.91 -3.24
N ALA A 781 -22.23 -1.37 -4.44
CA ALA A 781 -23.00 -1.75 -5.63
C ALA A 781 -22.96 -3.26 -5.87
N ARG A 782 -21.78 -3.88 -5.71
CA ARG A 782 -21.60 -5.32 -5.85
C ARG A 782 -22.27 -6.11 -4.73
N ARG A 783 -22.19 -5.66 -3.47
CA ARG A 783 -22.88 -6.32 -2.35
C ARG A 783 -24.42 -6.25 -2.45
N LEU A 784 -24.95 -5.22 -3.10
CA LEU A 784 -26.40 -5.02 -3.23
C LEU A 784 -27.08 -5.98 -4.21
N VAL A 785 -26.32 -6.54 -5.17
CA VAL A 785 -26.87 -7.34 -6.27
C VAL A 785 -26.49 -8.83 -6.19
N THR A 786 -25.94 -9.27 -5.05
CA THR A 786 -25.37 -10.60 -4.88
C THR A 786 -26.10 -11.39 -3.80
N GLY A 787 -26.50 -12.63 -4.10
CA GLY A 787 -27.24 -13.50 -3.16
C GLY A 787 -26.37 -14.49 -2.37
N THR A 788 -25.28 -14.99 -2.96
CA THR A 788 -24.38 -16.01 -2.38
C THR A 788 -22.99 -15.86 -2.97
N LEU A 789 -21.95 -15.75 -2.14
CA LEU A 789 -20.55 -15.65 -2.55
C LEU A 789 -19.98 -17.03 -2.94
N LEU A 790 -20.16 -18.04 -2.08
CA LEU A 790 -19.71 -19.42 -2.32
C LEU A 790 -20.84 -20.39 -1.99
N ARG A 791 -21.17 -21.30 -2.90
CA ARG A 791 -22.09 -22.42 -2.61
C ARG A 791 -21.49 -23.35 -1.56
N SER A 792 -20.19 -23.55 -1.61
CA SER A 792 -19.46 -24.31 -0.58
C SER A 792 -17.99 -23.95 -0.52
N ILE A 793 -17.38 -24.07 0.65
CA ILE A 793 -15.93 -24.02 0.83
C ILE A 793 -15.50 -24.97 1.93
N GLU A 794 -14.39 -25.66 1.71
CA GLU A 794 -13.71 -26.46 2.73
C GLU A 794 -12.38 -25.80 3.09
N VAL A 795 -12.30 -25.23 4.30
CA VAL A 795 -11.09 -24.56 4.81
C VAL A 795 -10.28 -25.53 5.66
N VAL A 796 -8.98 -25.63 5.38
CA VAL A 796 -8.02 -26.46 6.10
C VAL A 796 -6.87 -25.59 6.60
N ASP A 797 -6.59 -25.65 7.91
CA ASP A 797 -5.53 -24.88 8.56
C ASP A 797 -4.65 -25.79 9.43
N VAL A 798 -3.36 -25.88 9.11
CA VAL A 798 -2.42 -26.83 9.73
C VAL A 798 -1.53 -26.09 10.73
N LEU A 799 -1.58 -26.44 12.01
CA LEU A 799 -0.84 -25.76 13.07
C LEU A 799 0.56 -26.36 13.29
N PRO A 800 1.62 -25.53 13.43
CA PRO A 800 2.95 -26.03 13.79
C PRO A 800 2.96 -26.56 15.22
N ALA A 801 3.95 -27.38 15.56
CA ALA A 801 4.09 -28.00 16.87
C ALA A 801 4.06 -26.99 18.04
N ASN A 802 4.65 -25.81 17.83
CA ASN A 802 4.74 -24.76 18.85
C ASN A 802 3.40 -24.04 19.13
N MET A 803 2.41 -24.14 18.24
CA MET A 803 1.10 -23.48 18.40
C MET A 803 0.09 -24.47 18.97
N VAL A 804 -0.10 -24.46 20.30
CA VAL A 804 -1.06 -25.36 20.96
C VAL A 804 -2.46 -24.78 20.81
N LEU A 805 -3.35 -25.48 20.11
CA LEU A 805 -4.75 -25.11 19.98
C LEU A 805 -5.43 -25.08 21.37
N GLU A 806 -6.10 -23.98 21.70
CA GLU A 806 -6.98 -23.93 22.86
C GLU A 806 -8.27 -24.73 22.55
N PRO A 807 -8.55 -25.83 23.26
CA PRO A 807 -9.67 -26.71 22.93
C PRO A 807 -11.02 -25.97 22.94
N GLY A 808 -11.85 -26.20 21.93
CA GLY A 808 -13.17 -25.58 21.80
C GLY A 808 -13.17 -24.08 21.49
N SER A 809 -12.00 -23.46 21.25
CA SER A 809 -11.89 -22.03 20.93
C SER A 809 -12.31 -21.65 19.51
N ALA A 810 -12.49 -22.64 18.63
CA ALA A 810 -12.86 -22.42 17.23
C ALA A 810 -14.33 -21.98 17.11
N ALA A 811 -14.58 -20.87 16.41
CA ALA A 811 -15.91 -20.32 16.15
C ALA A 811 -16.07 -19.96 14.66
N PRO A 812 -17.06 -20.54 13.95
CA PRO A 812 -17.86 -21.71 14.35
C PRO A 812 -16.98 -22.94 14.65
N PRO A 813 -17.50 -23.98 15.34
CA PRO A 813 -16.71 -25.16 15.68
C PRO A 813 -16.04 -25.79 14.45
N ALA A 814 -14.76 -26.13 14.56
CA ALA A 814 -14.01 -26.86 13.54
C ALA A 814 -13.86 -28.33 13.92
N ALA A 815 -13.74 -29.21 12.92
CA ALA A 815 -13.20 -30.54 13.13
C ALA A 815 -11.68 -30.43 13.39
N TRP A 816 -11.21 -31.04 14.49
CA TRP A 816 -9.80 -31.05 14.88
C TRP A 816 -9.21 -32.45 14.74
N ASP A 817 -8.17 -32.59 13.91
CA ASP A 817 -7.32 -33.78 13.84
C ASP A 817 -6.04 -33.51 14.63
N ALA A 818 -5.90 -34.16 15.78
CA ALA A 818 -4.74 -33.99 16.66
C ALA A 818 -3.45 -34.59 16.10
N ALA A 819 -3.53 -35.67 15.31
CA ALA A 819 -2.38 -36.34 14.73
C ALA A 819 -1.80 -35.52 13.57
N ALA A 820 -2.68 -35.00 12.71
CA ALA A 820 -2.29 -34.11 11.61
C ALA A 820 -2.17 -32.63 12.03
N ARG A 821 -2.50 -32.29 13.28
CA ARG A 821 -2.57 -30.92 13.82
C ARG A 821 -3.37 -29.97 12.94
N THR A 822 -4.52 -30.42 12.46
CA THR A 822 -5.27 -29.75 11.40
C THR A 822 -6.67 -29.36 11.87
N LEU A 823 -7.04 -28.10 11.67
CA LEU A 823 -8.40 -27.58 11.79
C LEU A 823 -9.09 -27.64 10.42
N ARG A 824 -10.34 -28.11 10.39
CA ARG A 824 -11.16 -28.18 9.17
C ARG A 824 -12.55 -27.60 9.40
N TRP A 825 -12.97 -26.72 8.49
CA TRP A 825 -14.33 -26.19 8.41
C TRP A 825 -14.93 -26.50 7.04
N THR A 826 -16.21 -26.87 7.03
CA THR A 826 -17.01 -26.99 5.81
C THR A 826 -18.17 -26.02 5.92
N LEU A 827 -18.21 -25.04 5.04
CA LEU A 827 -19.26 -24.03 4.98
C LEU A 827 -20.05 -24.21 3.69
N ALA A 828 -21.36 -24.01 3.77
CA ALA A 828 -22.27 -23.97 2.62
C ALA A 828 -22.98 -22.62 2.59
N ASP A 829 -23.40 -22.20 1.40
CA ASP A 829 -24.19 -20.99 1.16
C ASP A 829 -23.58 -19.73 1.82
N VAL A 830 -22.28 -19.54 1.62
CA VAL A 830 -21.53 -18.38 2.15
C VAL A 830 -22.14 -17.10 1.57
N PRO A 831 -22.58 -16.15 2.42
CA PRO A 831 -23.24 -14.93 1.95
C PRO A 831 -22.24 -14.00 1.23
N PRO A 832 -22.74 -12.98 0.51
CA PRO A 832 -21.91 -11.96 -0.13
C PRO A 832 -20.92 -11.24 0.78
N ALA A 833 -21.25 -11.07 2.06
CA ALA A 833 -20.35 -10.49 3.06
C ALA A 833 -19.17 -11.42 3.41
N GLY A 834 -19.15 -12.62 2.85
CA GLY A 834 -18.15 -13.64 3.12
C GLY A 834 -18.34 -14.32 4.46
N PHE A 835 -17.24 -14.74 5.08
CA PHE A 835 -17.26 -15.34 6.40
C PHE A 835 -16.04 -14.95 7.22
N ARG A 836 -16.15 -15.13 8.54
CA ARG A 836 -15.05 -15.02 9.49
C ARG A 836 -15.00 -16.26 10.37
N LEU A 837 -13.84 -16.89 10.45
CA LEU A 837 -13.53 -17.99 11.37
C LEU A 837 -12.52 -17.48 12.39
N THR A 838 -12.70 -17.83 13.65
CA THR A 838 -11.72 -17.52 14.70
C THR A 838 -11.35 -18.76 15.49
N TYR A 839 -10.13 -18.81 16.00
CA TYR A 839 -9.69 -19.80 16.99
C TYR A 839 -8.55 -19.22 17.83
N ARG A 840 -8.23 -19.84 18.97
CA ARG A 840 -7.11 -19.41 19.81
C ARG A 840 -6.00 -20.44 19.86
N VAL A 841 -4.76 -19.96 19.85
CA VAL A 841 -3.56 -20.78 20.08
C VAL A 841 -2.74 -20.20 21.22
N ARG A 842 -2.00 -21.07 21.92
CA ARG A 842 -1.04 -20.72 22.95
C ARG A 842 0.34 -21.16 22.49
N PRO A 843 1.22 -20.22 22.13
CA PRO A 843 2.57 -20.56 21.73
C PRO A 843 3.37 -21.04 22.95
N ALA A 844 4.06 -22.17 22.81
CA ALA A 844 4.77 -22.81 23.92
C ALA A 844 6.21 -22.27 24.12
N GLN A 845 6.82 -21.75 23.06
CA GLN A 845 8.22 -21.34 23.03
C GLN A 845 8.38 -19.88 22.63
N ALA A 846 9.37 -19.22 23.24
CA ALA A 846 9.76 -17.86 22.88
C ALA A 846 10.30 -17.79 21.44
N GLY A 847 10.20 -16.62 20.80
CA GLY A 847 10.62 -16.38 19.42
C GLY A 847 9.51 -15.86 18.52
N VAL A 848 9.81 -15.59 17.26
CA VAL A 848 8.81 -15.16 16.26
C VAL A 848 8.32 -16.38 15.49
N TRP A 849 7.07 -16.77 15.73
CA TRP A 849 6.52 -18.02 15.23
C TRP A 849 5.36 -17.79 14.25
N PRO A 850 5.28 -18.55 13.14
CA PRO A 850 4.09 -18.55 12.30
C PRO A 850 2.92 -19.19 13.06
N THR A 851 1.72 -18.67 12.85
CA THR A 851 0.49 -19.20 13.46
C THR A 851 0.05 -20.53 12.86
N ASN A 852 0.46 -20.82 11.63
CA ASN A 852 0.17 -22.06 10.90
C ASN A 852 1.29 -22.41 9.91
N VAL A 853 1.33 -23.68 9.47
CA VAL A 853 2.21 -24.20 8.41
C VAL A 853 1.64 -23.85 7.04
N ARG A 854 0.34 -24.07 6.85
CA ARG A 854 -0.41 -23.70 5.64
C ARG A 854 -1.89 -23.53 5.98
N ALA A 855 -2.56 -22.65 5.25
CA ALA A 855 -4.01 -22.51 5.30
C ALA A 855 -4.55 -22.30 3.88
N ALA A 856 -5.52 -23.10 3.47
CA ALA A 856 -6.14 -23.02 2.16
C ALA A 856 -7.58 -23.51 2.23
N GLY A 857 -8.39 -23.19 1.22
CA GLY A 857 -9.67 -23.84 1.04
C GLY A 857 -10.05 -24.01 -0.42
N ASP A 858 -10.57 -25.19 -0.74
CA ASP A 858 -11.14 -25.47 -2.05
C ASP A 858 -12.63 -25.10 -2.00
N TYR A 859 -13.13 -24.39 -3.03
CA TYR A 859 -14.49 -23.85 -3.03
C TYR A 859 -15.24 -24.10 -4.35
N LEU A 860 -16.56 -24.08 -4.23
CA LEU A 860 -17.50 -23.90 -5.33
C LEU A 860 -18.13 -22.53 -5.16
N ASP A 861 -17.91 -21.66 -6.13
CA ASP A 861 -18.33 -20.27 -6.07
C ASP A 861 -19.86 -20.13 -6.26
N GLY A 862 -20.42 -18.94 -6.04
CA GLY A 862 -21.86 -18.68 -6.14
C GLY A 862 -22.48 -19.04 -7.51
N VAL A 863 -21.71 -18.97 -8.60
CA VAL A 863 -22.16 -19.35 -9.96
C VAL A 863 -21.91 -20.82 -10.30
N GLY A 864 -21.24 -21.58 -9.43
CA GLY A 864 -20.97 -23.01 -9.62
C GLY A 864 -19.64 -23.32 -10.30
N GLN A 865 -18.66 -22.41 -10.30
CA GLN A 865 -17.30 -22.68 -10.74
C GLN A 865 -16.41 -23.07 -9.55
N ALA A 866 -15.50 -24.03 -9.76
CA ALA A 866 -14.55 -24.46 -8.74
C ALA A 866 -13.35 -23.50 -8.67
N GLY A 867 -12.84 -23.26 -7.47
CA GLY A 867 -11.66 -22.42 -7.23
C GLY A 867 -10.93 -22.76 -5.93
N LYS A 868 -9.87 -22.02 -5.64
CA LYS A 868 -9.02 -22.22 -4.47
C LYS A 868 -8.65 -20.91 -3.79
N ALA A 869 -8.84 -20.86 -2.47
CA ALA A 869 -8.46 -19.76 -1.61
C ALA A 869 -7.18 -20.11 -0.86
N VAL A 870 -6.14 -19.28 -0.94
CA VAL A 870 -4.89 -19.45 -0.18
C VAL A 870 -4.80 -18.34 0.85
N PHE A 871 -4.74 -18.70 2.14
CA PHE A 871 -4.71 -17.73 3.22
C PHE A 871 -3.26 -17.34 3.57
N PRO A 872 -2.99 -16.07 3.89
CA PRO A 872 -1.67 -15.65 4.36
C PRO A 872 -1.32 -16.28 5.71
N VAL A 873 -0.03 -16.26 6.09
CA VAL A 873 0.48 -16.87 7.34
C VAL A 873 1.00 -15.79 8.29
N PRO A 874 0.19 -15.30 9.25
CA PRO A 874 0.63 -14.34 10.26
C PRO A 874 1.67 -14.91 11.21
N ARG A 875 2.53 -14.03 11.74
CA ARG A 875 3.54 -14.36 12.76
C ARG A 875 3.25 -13.66 14.09
N VAL A 876 3.66 -14.29 15.19
CA VAL A 876 3.50 -13.78 16.56
C VAL A 876 4.86 -13.80 17.27
N GLU A 877 5.22 -12.70 17.92
CA GLU A 877 6.37 -12.62 18.81
C GLU A 877 6.01 -13.16 20.19
N VAL A 878 6.75 -14.15 20.66
CA VAL A 878 6.52 -14.84 21.93
C VAL A 878 7.69 -14.53 22.87
N VAL A 879 7.40 -13.90 23.99
CA VAL A 879 8.39 -13.51 24.99
C VAL A 879 8.47 -14.60 26.07
N GLY A 880 9.68 -15.10 26.35
CA GLY A 880 9.88 -16.17 27.34
C GLY A 880 9.64 -15.73 28.79
N ASN A 881 9.25 -16.67 29.66
CA ASN A 881 9.23 -16.44 31.10
C ASN A 881 10.68 -16.32 31.60
N ARG A 882 11.01 -15.20 32.27
CA ARG A 882 12.27 -15.07 33.00
C ARG A 882 12.27 -16.06 34.17
N ALA A 883 13.00 -17.16 34.02
CA ALA A 883 13.48 -17.92 35.18
C ALA A 883 14.59 -17.10 35.84
N LEU A 884 14.41 -16.72 37.11
CA LEU A 884 15.50 -16.27 37.97
C LEU A 884 16.50 -17.43 38.11
N TYR A 885 17.70 -17.30 37.55
CA TYR A 885 18.79 -18.24 37.77
C TYR A 885 19.87 -17.59 38.64
N LEU A 886 20.06 -18.15 39.85
CA LEU A 886 21.33 -18.05 40.58
C LEU A 886 22.39 -18.89 39.83
N PRO A 887 23.67 -18.46 39.77
CA PRO A 887 24.68 -19.17 39.00
C PRO A 887 25.24 -20.36 39.79
N ILE A 888 25.10 -21.58 39.23
CA ILE A 888 25.98 -22.72 39.54
C ILE A 888 26.50 -23.29 38.21
N LEU A 889 27.83 -23.35 38.09
CA LEU A 889 28.59 -23.86 36.94
C LEU A 889 28.47 -25.38 36.80
N PHE A 890 28.16 -25.87 35.59
CA PHE A 890 28.50 -27.23 35.15
C PHE A 890 29.22 -27.18 33.81
N GLN A 891 30.52 -27.51 33.82
CA GLN A 891 31.28 -27.90 32.62
C GLN A 891 31.15 -29.43 32.44
N ARG A 892 30.74 -29.90 31.25
CA ARG A 892 31.05 -31.25 30.76
C ARG A 892 31.92 -31.14 29.52
N ARG A 893 33.08 -31.81 29.55
CA ARG A 893 34.02 -31.97 28.43
C ARG A 893 33.58 -33.15 27.56
N CYS A 894 33.51 -32.98 26.23
CA CYS A 894 33.33 -34.06 25.25
C CYS A 894 34.59 -34.20 24.36
N PRO A 895 34.98 -35.42 23.92
CA PRO A 895 36.10 -35.64 22.99
C PRO A 895 35.65 -35.49 21.52
N ALA A 896 36.38 -34.68 20.74
CA ALA A 896 35.98 -34.21 19.41
C ALA A 896 36.19 -35.26 18.28
N LEU A 897 35.13 -35.55 17.50
CA LEU A 897 35.30 -36.04 16.13
C LEU A 897 35.89 -34.93 15.28
N LYS A 898 36.87 -35.26 14.45
CA LYS A 898 37.59 -34.29 13.60
C LYS A 898 36.79 -33.99 12.34
N SER A 899 36.87 -32.74 11.88
CA SER A 899 36.10 -32.22 10.77
C SER A 899 37.00 -31.62 9.68
N ASP A 900 36.59 -31.78 8.43
CA ASP A 900 37.09 -31.06 7.26
C ASP A 900 35.99 -30.08 6.84
N VAL A 901 36.17 -28.80 7.18
CA VAL A 901 35.16 -27.76 6.92
C VAL A 901 35.57 -26.91 5.72
N VAL A 902 34.67 -26.73 4.76
CA VAL A 902 34.81 -25.74 3.69
C VAL A 902 33.84 -24.59 3.97
N LEU A 903 34.41 -23.41 4.22
CA LEU A 903 33.67 -22.16 4.31
C LEU A 903 33.45 -21.65 2.89
N VAL A 904 32.21 -21.70 2.41
CA VAL A 904 31.81 -21.25 1.08
C VAL A 904 31.12 -19.91 1.24
N ILE A 905 31.87 -18.85 1.02
CA ILE A 905 31.46 -17.49 1.35
C ILE A 905 31.20 -16.74 0.06
N ASP A 906 30.00 -16.19 -0.03
CA ASP A 906 29.64 -15.23 -1.05
C ASP A 906 30.54 -13.99 -0.90
N THR A 907 31.22 -13.64 -1.99
CA THR A 907 32.07 -12.45 -2.06
C THR A 907 31.65 -11.55 -3.22
N SER A 908 30.39 -11.69 -3.62
CA SER A 908 29.76 -10.82 -4.58
C SER A 908 29.67 -9.38 -4.05
N SER A 909 29.54 -8.42 -4.95
CA SER A 909 29.41 -7.01 -4.60
C SER A 909 28.16 -6.70 -3.75
N SER A 910 27.16 -7.59 -3.67
CA SER A 910 26.03 -7.42 -2.72
C SER A 910 26.47 -7.61 -1.27
N MET A 911 27.50 -8.44 -1.05
CA MET A 911 28.13 -8.65 0.25
C MET A 911 28.94 -7.44 0.75
N ASP A 912 29.13 -6.41 -0.08
CA ASP A 912 29.67 -5.11 0.34
C ASP A 912 28.64 -4.25 1.09
N GLY A 913 27.35 -4.61 1.01
CA GLY A 913 26.29 -3.99 1.81
C GLY A 913 26.54 -4.18 3.30
N ALA A 914 26.16 -3.22 4.15
CA ALA A 914 26.35 -3.32 5.58
C ALA A 914 25.39 -4.35 6.21
N THR A 915 25.83 -5.04 7.27
CA THR A 915 24.95 -5.92 8.06
C THR A 915 23.95 -5.18 8.95
N GLY A 916 24.07 -3.85 9.03
CA GLY A 916 23.27 -2.92 9.83
C GLY A 916 23.83 -1.50 9.69
N ALA A 917 23.18 -0.48 10.25
CA ALA A 917 23.63 0.90 10.11
C ALA A 917 25.01 1.11 10.78
N GLY A 918 26.03 1.45 9.99
CA GLY A 918 27.42 1.65 10.47
C GLY A 918 28.19 0.38 10.82
N GLY A 919 27.60 -0.80 10.61
CA GLY A 919 28.27 -2.08 10.81
C GLY A 919 29.20 -2.44 9.66
N ASP A 920 30.15 -3.32 9.95
CA ASP A 920 30.98 -3.97 8.94
C ASP A 920 30.16 -4.48 7.75
N THR A 921 30.76 -4.49 6.56
CA THR A 921 30.14 -5.09 5.37
C THR A 921 29.67 -6.52 5.69
N LYS A 922 28.65 -7.02 5.01
CA LYS A 922 28.21 -8.41 5.10
C LYS A 922 29.40 -9.37 4.91
N LEU A 923 30.32 -9.03 4.02
CA LEU A 923 31.58 -9.76 3.84
C LEU A 923 32.54 -9.62 5.02
N ASP A 924 32.67 -8.45 5.64
CA ASP A 924 33.51 -8.26 6.82
C ASP A 924 32.91 -8.94 8.06
N ALA A 925 31.59 -8.90 8.23
CA ALA A 925 30.87 -9.67 9.24
C ALA A 925 30.99 -11.17 8.99
N ALA A 926 30.93 -11.61 7.73
CA ALA A 926 31.23 -12.97 7.33
C ALA A 926 32.65 -13.37 7.73
N ARG A 927 33.65 -12.52 7.44
CA ARG A 927 35.06 -12.74 7.82
C ARG A 927 35.22 -12.84 9.33
N ARG A 928 34.60 -11.95 10.11
CA ARG A 928 34.66 -11.99 11.59
C ARG A 928 33.95 -13.21 12.17
N ALA A 929 32.75 -13.53 11.70
CA ALA A 929 31.99 -14.69 12.18
C ALA A 929 32.68 -16.01 11.78
N ALA A 930 33.20 -16.10 10.55
CA ALA A 930 34.00 -17.23 10.08
C ALA A 930 35.33 -17.36 10.85
N ARG A 931 35.99 -16.26 11.20
CA ARG A 931 37.19 -16.27 12.07
C ARG A 931 36.85 -16.77 13.48
N ALA A 932 35.76 -16.29 14.07
CA ALA A 932 35.28 -16.77 15.36
C ALA A 932 34.96 -18.28 15.32
N PHE A 933 34.32 -18.74 14.23
CA PHE A 933 34.06 -20.15 13.97
C PHE A 933 35.35 -20.97 13.88
N VAL A 934 36.36 -20.53 13.13
CA VAL A 934 37.68 -21.18 13.05
C VAL A 934 38.38 -21.21 14.42
N GLY A 935 38.12 -20.22 15.28
CA GLY A 935 38.57 -20.21 16.67
C GLY A 935 37.94 -21.32 17.54
N PHE A 936 36.72 -21.74 17.22
CA PHE A 936 36.05 -22.86 17.88
C PHE A 936 36.47 -24.24 17.34
N LEU A 937 37.10 -24.30 16.16
CA LEU A 937 37.68 -25.54 15.63
C LEU A 937 38.96 -25.91 16.38
N GLY A 938 39.10 -27.22 16.65
CA GLY A 938 40.28 -27.84 17.26
C GLY A 938 41.44 -28.02 16.28
N LEU A 939 41.87 -26.96 15.59
CA LEU A 939 43.02 -26.98 14.69
C LEU A 939 44.32 -27.33 15.47
N PRO A 940 45.22 -28.21 14.95
CA PRO A 940 45.27 -28.75 13.59
C PRO A 940 44.53 -30.09 13.38
N ALA A 941 43.78 -30.57 14.37
CA ALA A 941 43.05 -31.83 14.27
C ALA A 941 41.83 -31.70 13.35
N ASP A 942 41.08 -30.62 13.51
CA ASP A 942 40.18 -30.12 12.47
C ASP A 942 40.99 -29.48 11.34
N ARG A 943 40.37 -29.36 10.17
CA ARG A 943 40.97 -28.65 9.03
C ARG A 943 39.92 -27.79 8.36
N ALA A 944 40.34 -26.63 7.89
CA ALA A 944 39.45 -25.68 7.23
C ALA A 944 40.01 -25.26 5.86
N ALA A 945 39.09 -25.05 4.92
CA ALA A 945 39.33 -24.46 3.61
C ALA A 945 38.37 -23.28 3.39
N VAL A 946 38.75 -22.37 2.50
CA VAL A 946 37.97 -21.16 2.18
C VAL A 946 37.75 -21.09 0.68
N VAL A 947 36.49 -21.07 0.28
CA VAL A 947 36.04 -20.84 -1.10
C VAL A 947 35.31 -19.51 -1.14
N ALA A 948 35.70 -18.67 -2.07
CA ALA A 948 35.02 -17.42 -2.41
C ALA A 948 34.24 -17.62 -3.71
N PHE A 949 33.02 -17.12 -3.79
CA PHE A 949 32.25 -17.15 -5.03
C PHE A 949 31.52 -15.84 -5.31
N ASN A 950 31.42 -15.52 -6.59
CA ASN A 950 30.81 -14.33 -7.16
C ASN A 950 30.33 -14.66 -8.60
N ASP A 951 30.77 -13.98 -9.67
CA ASP A 951 30.51 -14.39 -11.07
C ASP A 951 31.33 -15.64 -11.48
N GLY A 952 32.37 -15.96 -10.70
CA GLY A 952 33.09 -17.23 -10.70
C GLY A 952 33.20 -17.85 -9.30
N ALA A 953 34.06 -18.85 -9.14
CA ALA A 953 34.40 -19.39 -7.82
C ALA A 953 35.89 -19.74 -7.74
N ALA A 954 36.52 -19.38 -6.61
CA ALA A 954 37.95 -19.58 -6.38
C ALA A 954 38.22 -20.25 -5.03
N LEU A 955 39.12 -21.23 -5.03
CA LEU A 955 39.68 -21.79 -3.80
C LEU A 955 40.77 -20.84 -3.29
N VAL A 956 40.44 -20.06 -2.27
CA VAL A 956 41.35 -19.05 -1.68
C VAL A 956 42.36 -19.73 -0.76
N GLN A 957 41.94 -20.78 -0.05
CA GLN A 957 42.81 -21.62 0.77
C GLN A 957 42.29 -23.07 0.78
N GLY A 958 43.17 -24.01 0.43
CA GLY A 958 42.90 -25.44 0.53
C GLY A 958 42.93 -25.94 1.97
N LEU A 959 42.40 -27.15 2.21
CA LEU A 959 42.29 -27.75 3.54
C LEU A 959 43.65 -27.75 4.27
N THR A 960 43.69 -27.11 5.44
CA THR A 960 44.87 -27.03 6.30
C THR A 960 44.48 -27.02 7.77
N GLY A 961 45.38 -27.51 8.63
CA GLY A 961 45.28 -27.37 10.08
C GLY A 961 45.94 -26.10 10.63
N ASP A 962 46.54 -25.27 9.76
CA ASP A 962 47.16 -24.00 10.15
C ASP A 962 46.09 -22.89 10.26
N ARG A 963 45.76 -22.51 11.50
CA ARG A 963 44.81 -21.43 11.80
C ARG A 963 45.21 -20.11 11.15
N GLY A 964 46.51 -19.76 11.19
CA GLY A 964 47.01 -18.50 10.64
C GLY A 964 46.94 -18.45 9.12
N ALA A 965 47.00 -19.60 8.44
CA ALA A 965 46.77 -19.67 6.99
C ALA A 965 45.30 -19.44 6.63
N VAL A 966 44.37 -20.06 7.35
CA VAL A 966 42.92 -19.91 7.12
C VAL A 966 42.45 -18.49 7.43
N GLU A 967 42.93 -17.90 8.52
CA GLU A 967 42.59 -16.52 8.90
C GLU A 967 43.08 -15.49 7.88
N ARG A 968 44.31 -15.64 7.37
CA ARG A 968 44.82 -14.77 6.30
C ARG A 968 44.04 -14.93 5.00
N ALA A 969 43.56 -16.14 4.70
CA ALA A 969 42.73 -16.39 3.53
C ALA A 969 41.36 -15.71 3.63
N LEU A 970 40.74 -15.68 4.82
CA LEU A 970 39.50 -14.94 5.05
C LEU A 970 39.69 -13.43 4.85
N ASP A 971 40.81 -12.87 5.29
CA ASP A 971 41.11 -11.44 5.07
C ASP A 971 41.34 -11.09 3.60
N ALA A 972 41.85 -12.05 2.81
CA ALA A 972 42.19 -11.89 1.40
C ALA A 972 41.06 -12.30 0.43
N LEU A 973 39.82 -12.50 0.92
CA LEU A 973 38.68 -12.89 0.07
C LEU A 973 38.49 -11.90 -1.11
N PRO A 974 38.49 -12.37 -2.37
CA PRO A 974 38.36 -11.52 -3.55
C PRO A 974 36.94 -11.01 -3.73
N ARG A 975 36.78 -9.78 -4.21
CA ARG A 975 35.47 -9.17 -4.49
C ARG A 975 35.23 -9.10 -6.00
N ALA A 976 34.04 -9.49 -6.45
CA ALA A 976 33.59 -9.27 -7.84
C ALA A 976 32.05 -9.19 -7.90
N SER A 977 31.47 -8.88 -9.05
CA SER A 977 30.01 -8.91 -9.24
C SER A 977 29.52 -10.34 -9.46
N GLY A 978 28.20 -10.56 -9.39
CA GLY A 978 27.58 -11.86 -9.65
C GLY A 978 27.58 -12.81 -8.45
N THR A 979 26.66 -13.77 -8.40
CA THR A 979 26.44 -14.68 -7.27
C THR A 979 26.18 -16.09 -7.82
N ARG A 980 27.25 -16.86 -8.07
CA ARG A 980 27.25 -18.22 -8.63
C ARG A 980 27.35 -19.27 -7.54
N ILE A 981 26.26 -19.45 -6.80
CA ILE A 981 26.17 -20.44 -5.70
C ILE A 981 26.51 -21.85 -6.19
N ASP A 982 26.08 -22.20 -7.41
CA ASP A 982 26.41 -23.45 -8.09
C ASP A 982 27.92 -23.67 -8.20
N LEU A 983 28.67 -22.69 -8.73
CA LEU A 983 30.13 -22.79 -8.88
C LEU A 983 30.85 -22.82 -7.53
N GLY A 984 30.35 -22.08 -6.53
CA GLY A 984 30.88 -22.12 -5.16
C GLY A 984 30.78 -23.52 -4.53
N LEU A 985 29.63 -24.18 -4.70
CA LEU A 985 29.40 -25.55 -4.24
C LEU A 985 30.20 -26.58 -5.05
N GLU A 986 30.35 -26.38 -6.36
CA GLU A 986 31.21 -27.23 -7.20
C GLU A 986 32.68 -27.17 -6.77
N LYS A 987 33.21 -25.99 -6.44
CA LYS A 987 34.57 -25.86 -5.91
C LYS A 987 34.75 -26.46 -4.53
N ALA A 988 33.74 -26.38 -3.67
CA ALA A 988 33.76 -27.10 -2.39
C ALA A 988 33.79 -28.63 -2.60
N PHE A 989 33.04 -29.12 -3.60
CA PHE A 989 33.03 -30.53 -3.97
C PHE A 989 34.39 -31.01 -4.50
N GLU A 990 35.06 -30.20 -5.34
CA GLU A 990 36.42 -30.50 -5.81
C GLU A 990 37.42 -30.62 -4.66
N GLU A 991 37.43 -29.69 -3.70
CA GLU A 991 38.37 -29.73 -2.58
C GLU A 991 38.11 -30.91 -1.65
N LEU A 992 36.83 -31.19 -1.33
CA LEU A 992 36.43 -32.35 -0.51
C LEU A 992 36.55 -33.69 -1.25
N SER A 993 36.84 -33.67 -2.54
CA SER A 993 37.15 -34.86 -3.35
C SER A 993 38.63 -34.93 -3.75
N GLY A 994 39.42 -33.92 -3.38
CA GLY A 994 40.81 -33.76 -3.78
C GLY A 994 41.80 -34.44 -2.82
N PRO A 995 43.09 -34.45 -3.18
CA PRO A 995 44.12 -35.19 -2.44
C PRO A 995 44.44 -34.62 -1.05
N ARG A 996 43.97 -33.41 -0.72
CA ARG A 996 44.11 -32.78 0.61
C ARG A 996 43.06 -33.27 1.61
N ARG A 997 41.95 -33.87 1.15
CA ARG A 997 40.88 -34.39 2.00
C ARG A 997 41.33 -35.62 2.79
N ASN A 998 40.93 -35.71 4.05
CA ASN A 998 41.21 -36.84 4.93
C ASN A 998 39.89 -37.59 5.08
N GLY A 999 39.84 -38.81 4.55
CA GLY A 999 38.62 -39.62 4.56
C GLY A 999 38.09 -39.94 5.96
N ALA A 1000 38.90 -39.79 7.02
CA ALA A 1000 38.50 -40.01 8.40
C ALA A 1000 37.81 -38.79 9.06
N ASN A 1001 37.93 -37.59 8.47
CA ASN A 1001 37.30 -36.38 8.99
C ASN A 1001 35.89 -36.21 8.40
N LEU A 1002 34.96 -35.67 9.19
CA LEU A 1002 33.61 -35.38 8.74
C LEU A 1002 33.62 -34.21 7.73
N PRO A 1003 33.10 -34.40 6.50
CA PRO A 1003 33.08 -33.35 5.50
C PRO A 1003 31.89 -32.41 5.70
N ILE A 1004 32.16 -31.12 5.87
CA ILE A 1004 31.15 -30.10 6.17
C ILE A 1004 31.32 -28.91 5.23
N VAL A 1005 30.19 -28.38 4.75
CA VAL A 1005 30.12 -27.12 4.02
C VAL A 1005 29.29 -26.14 4.82
N VAL A 1006 29.82 -24.94 5.05
CA VAL A 1006 29.03 -23.81 5.56
C VAL A 1006 28.93 -22.79 4.44
N LEU A 1007 27.74 -22.68 3.86
CA LEU A 1007 27.42 -21.76 2.78
C LEU A 1007 26.82 -20.49 3.36
N LEU A 1008 27.39 -19.34 3.03
CA LEU A 1008 26.88 -18.03 3.38
C LEU A 1008 26.62 -17.21 2.13
N THR A 1009 25.42 -16.66 1.98
CA THR A 1009 25.05 -15.71 0.92
C THR A 1009 24.01 -14.71 1.41
N ASP A 1010 23.97 -13.53 0.79
CA ASP A 1010 23.00 -12.49 1.08
C ASP A 1010 21.89 -12.33 0.02
N GLY A 1011 21.86 -13.19 -1.00
CA GLY A 1011 20.95 -13.03 -2.13
C GLY A 1011 20.69 -14.30 -2.95
N ARG A 1012 19.86 -14.15 -3.99
CA ARG A 1012 19.60 -15.19 -5.00
C ARG A 1012 20.76 -15.27 -6.01
N PRO A 1013 20.93 -16.41 -6.72
CA PRO A 1013 21.90 -16.50 -7.80
C PRO A 1013 21.65 -15.42 -8.86
N SER A 1014 22.60 -14.51 -9.04
CA SER A 1014 22.56 -13.44 -10.06
C SER A 1014 23.27 -13.85 -11.37
N GLY A 1015 23.90 -15.03 -11.37
CA GLY A 1015 24.27 -15.80 -12.55
C GLY A 1015 24.02 -17.30 -12.30
N GLY A 1016 24.05 -18.14 -13.33
CA GLY A 1016 23.63 -19.55 -13.21
C GLY A 1016 22.11 -19.70 -13.02
N SER A 1017 21.63 -20.84 -12.52
CA SER A 1017 20.21 -21.05 -12.19
C SER A 1017 20.03 -21.72 -10.83
N GLU A 1018 18.89 -21.50 -10.17
CA GLU A 1018 18.55 -22.17 -8.90
C GLU A 1018 18.60 -23.70 -9.03
N ALA A 1019 18.14 -24.23 -10.17
CA ALA A 1019 18.22 -25.66 -10.48
C ALA A 1019 19.67 -26.18 -10.53
N ALA A 1020 20.61 -25.38 -11.05
CA ALA A 1020 22.04 -25.74 -11.08
C ALA A 1020 22.64 -25.74 -9.67
N ALA A 1021 22.30 -24.76 -8.83
CA ALA A 1021 22.75 -24.70 -7.43
C ALA A 1021 22.23 -25.90 -6.61
N LEU A 1022 20.98 -26.30 -6.82
CA LEU A 1022 20.39 -27.48 -6.19
C LEU A 1022 21.03 -28.79 -6.69
N ALA A 1023 21.39 -28.88 -7.97
CA ALA A 1023 22.11 -30.03 -8.52
C ALA A 1023 23.52 -30.17 -7.92
N ALA A 1024 24.27 -29.08 -7.79
CA ALA A 1024 25.58 -29.06 -7.14
C ALA A 1024 25.49 -29.43 -5.65
N ALA A 1025 24.49 -28.92 -4.93
CA ALA A 1025 24.22 -29.28 -3.55
C ALA A 1025 23.86 -30.77 -3.39
N ALA A 1026 23.06 -31.31 -4.31
CA ALA A 1026 22.71 -32.73 -4.33
C ALA A 1026 23.94 -33.63 -4.54
N ALA A 1027 24.90 -33.22 -5.39
CA ALA A 1027 26.14 -33.95 -5.61
C ALA A 1027 27.00 -34.01 -4.34
N LEU A 1028 27.14 -32.91 -3.60
CA LEU A 1028 27.81 -32.87 -2.28
C LEU A 1028 27.13 -33.80 -1.27
N ARG A 1029 25.80 -33.69 -1.12
CA ARG A 1029 25.05 -34.52 -0.16
C ARG A 1029 25.12 -36.01 -0.50
N SER A 1030 25.18 -36.37 -1.78
CA SER A 1030 25.33 -37.76 -2.23
C SER A 1030 26.63 -38.42 -1.75
N ARG A 1031 27.65 -37.62 -1.38
CA ARG A 1031 28.91 -38.07 -0.80
C ARG A 1031 28.99 -37.92 0.73
N GLY A 1032 27.85 -37.72 1.38
CA GLY A 1032 27.76 -37.62 2.83
C GLY A 1032 28.22 -36.27 3.41
N VAL A 1033 28.30 -35.22 2.59
CA VAL A 1033 28.65 -33.87 3.07
C VAL A 1033 27.45 -33.23 3.75
N ALA A 1034 27.65 -32.73 4.98
CA ALA A 1034 26.66 -31.92 5.68
C ALA A 1034 26.76 -30.45 5.24
N ILE A 1035 25.67 -29.89 4.73
CA ILE A 1035 25.61 -28.48 4.28
C ILE A 1035 24.81 -27.67 5.30
N PHE A 1036 25.40 -26.60 5.84
CA PHE A 1036 24.73 -25.57 6.61
C PHE A 1036 24.56 -24.32 5.75
N GLY A 1037 23.32 -23.88 5.55
CA GLY A 1037 23.00 -22.69 4.76
C GLY A 1037 22.71 -21.51 5.67
N ILE A 1038 23.37 -20.38 5.42
CA ILE A 1038 23.16 -19.15 6.17
C ILE A 1038 22.75 -18.05 5.19
N GLY A 1039 21.57 -17.48 5.42
CA GLY A 1039 21.10 -16.31 4.68
C GLY A 1039 21.36 -15.04 5.49
N LEU A 1040 22.04 -14.05 4.92
CA LEU A 1040 22.44 -12.83 5.63
C LEU A 1040 21.73 -11.58 5.08
N GLY A 1041 20.89 -10.94 5.89
CA GLY A 1041 20.14 -9.74 5.52
C GLY A 1041 18.84 -10.01 4.76
N ALA A 1042 18.04 -8.96 4.52
CA ALA A 1042 16.67 -9.06 4.02
C ALA A 1042 16.52 -9.68 2.62
N ASP A 1043 17.58 -9.64 1.81
CA ASP A 1043 17.57 -10.11 0.42
C ASP A 1043 17.90 -11.61 0.28
N ALA A 1044 18.25 -12.28 1.38
CA ALA A 1044 18.61 -13.69 1.37
C ALA A 1044 17.39 -14.59 1.09
N ASP A 1045 17.50 -15.45 0.09
CA ASP A 1045 16.46 -16.44 -0.21
C ASP A 1045 16.54 -17.64 0.74
N GLY A 1046 15.80 -17.54 1.85
CA GLY A 1046 15.73 -18.62 2.82
C GLY A 1046 15.10 -19.90 2.29
N GLY A 1047 14.21 -19.83 1.29
CA GLY A 1047 13.59 -21.02 0.69
C GLY A 1047 14.62 -21.86 -0.05
N LEU A 1048 15.38 -21.21 -0.95
CA LEU A 1048 16.45 -21.86 -1.71
C LEU A 1048 17.55 -22.42 -0.78
N LEU A 1049 17.94 -21.67 0.25
CA LEU A 1049 18.99 -22.11 1.18
C LEU A 1049 18.56 -23.28 2.08
N VAL A 1050 17.27 -23.40 2.41
CA VAL A 1050 16.73 -24.59 3.08
C VAL A 1050 16.84 -25.82 2.17
N GLU A 1051 16.54 -25.68 0.88
CA GLU A 1051 16.65 -26.78 -0.10
C GLU A 1051 18.11 -27.17 -0.39
N ILE A 1052 19.03 -26.20 -0.43
CA ILE A 1052 20.48 -26.44 -0.53
C ILE A 1052 21.03 -27.13 0.73
N ALA A 1053 20.57 -26.75 1.92
CA ALA A 1053 20.95 -27.43 3.16
C ALA A 1053 20.32 -28.85 3.27
N GLY A 1054 19.21 -29.09 2.56
CA GLY A 1054 18.45 -30.34 2.58
C GLY A 1054 17.63 -30.56 3.85
N SER A 1055 17.61 -29.59 4.77
CA SER A 1055 16.81 -29.59 5.99
C SER A 1055 16.75 -28.19 6.57
N ALA A 1056 15.54 -27.77 7.00
CA ALA A 1056 15.36 -26.48 7.68
C ALA A 1056 16.14 -26.38 9.01
N ALA A 1057 16.49 -27.51 9.63
CA ALA A 1057 17.29 -27.53 10.85
C ALA A 1057 18.76 -27.14 10.63
N ARG A 1058 19.24 -27.13 9.38
CA ARG A 1058 20.60 -26.71 9.00
C ARG A 1058 20.60 -25.40 8.22
N TYR A 1059 19.46 -24.72 8.19
CA TYR A 1059 19.35 -23.36 7.70
C TYR A 1059 19.27 -22.37 8.87
N SER A 1060 19.87 -21.21 8.72
CA SER A 1060 19.75 -20.12 9.69
C SER A 1060 19.69 -18.77 8.98
N TYR A 1061 18.77 -17.92 9.45
CA TYR A 1061 18.64 -16.57 8.95
C TYR A 1061 19.34 -15.61 9.90
N ALA A 1062 20.31 -14.87 9.38
CA ALA A 1062 21.03 -13.83 10.07
C ALA A 1062 20.52 -12.46 9.58
N PRO A 1063 19.68 -11.75 10.33
CA PRO A 1063 19.26 -10.40 9.94
C PRO A 1063 20.44 -9.41 9.92
N ASP A 1064 21.49 -9.68 10.70
CA ASP A 1064 22.68 -8.84 10.85
C ASP A 1064 23.93 -9.68 11.22
N GLY A 1065 25.07 -9.01 11.39
CA GLY A 1065 26.37 -9.61 11.67
C GLY A 1065 26.50 -10.19 13.09
N ALA A 1066 25.75 -9.68 14.06
CA ALA A 1066 25.75 -10.20 15.43
C ALA A 1066 24.97 -11.52 15.51
N ALA A 1067 23.82 -11.58 14.85
CA ALA A 1067 23.07 -12.81 14.64
C ALA A 1067 23.91 -13.82 13.84
N LEU A 1068 24.63 -13.37 12.80
CA LEU A 1068 25.55 -14.20 12.03
C LEU A 1068 26.63 -14.84 12.92
N GLN A 1069 27.25 -14.06 13.80
CA GLN A 1069 28.26 -14.56 14.73
C GLN A 1069 27.69 -15.60 15.70
N ALA A 1070 26.48 -15.37 16.24
CA ALA A 1070 25.79 -16.32 17.11
C ALA A 1070 25.39 -17.62 16.36
N ILE A 1071 25.02 -17.51 15.08
CA ILE A 1071 24.71 -18.66 14.21
C ILE A 1071 25.97 -19.49 13.95
N TYR A 1072 27.08 -18.87 13.55
CA TYR A 1072 28.35 -19.57 13.37
C TYR A 1072 28.80 -20.26 14.67
N GLN A 1073 28.66 -19.60 15.83
CA GLN A 1073 28.94 -20.20 17.13
C GLN A 1073 28.03 -21.40 17.43
N THR A 1074 26.73 -21.30 17.11
CA THR A 1074 25.77 -22.40 17.26
C THR A 1074 26.12 -23.57 16.35
N ILE A 1075 26.50 -23.30 15.09
CA ILE A 1075 26.94 -24.34 14.15
C ILE A 1075 28.17 -25.05 14.69
N ALA A 1076 29.18 -24.30 15.17
CA ALA A 1076 30.38 -24.88 15.77
C ALA A 1076 30.07 -25.82 16.96
N TRP A 1077 29.10 -25.43 17.81
CA TRP A 1077 28.65 -26.26 18.93
C TRP A 1077 27.77 -27.44 18.53
N SER A 1078 27.11 -27.35 17.37
CA SER A 1078 26.26 -28.41 16.83
C SER A 1078 27.02 -29.45 16.01
N LEU A 1079 28.29 -29.19 15.67
CA LEU A 1079 29.11 -30.17 14.96
C LEU A 1079 29.18 -31.44 15.82
N PRO A 1080 28.85 -32.61 15.25
CA PRO A 1080 28.53 -33.79 16.02
C PRO A 1080 29.66 -34.18 16.97
N CYS A 1081 29.34 -34.23 18.26
CA CYS A 1081 29.88 -35.27 19.11
C CYS A 1081 29.25 -36.56 18.60
N GLY A 1082 30.06 -37.48 18.06
CA GLY A 1082 29.52 -38.70 17.45
C GLY A 1082 28.71 -39.51 18.45
N ASP A 1083 27.60 -40.09 17.98
CA ASP A 1083 26.85 -41.09 18.75
C ASP A 1083 27.74 -42.33 18.96
N GLY A 1084 28.14 -42.52 20.21
CA GLY A 1084 28.91 -43.65 20.72
C GLY A 1084 28.91 -43.66 22.24
#